data_AF-A0A2D7HW92-F1
#
_entry.id   AF-A0A2D7HW92-F1
#
_cell.length_a   1.000
_cell.length_b   1.000
_cell.length_c   1.000
_cell.angle_alpha   90.00
_cell.angle_beta   90.00
_cell.angle_gamma   90.00
#
_symmetry.space_group_name_H-M   'P 1'
#
loop_
_entity.id
_entity.type
_entity.pdbx_description
1 polymer ?
#
loop_
_entity_poly.entity_id
_entity_poly.type
_entity_poly.pdbx_seq_one_letter_code
_entity_poly.pdbx_strand_id
1 'polypeptide(L)'
;MNRSPNRPMRPIALLIGGMLMLLLACVSPGGLGERIPPEQKRAYDVALSPLPKNPAEAEARLENFLEVFPDGPLSDDATEELARLALLQGRSSEAFDRLREVIQKYPKGNRVDSVRVRLARWEWEQGRPVVAMDLIEAVQSKNLNAKDRRAFARLRFRMTDDPVDQLLFLSDLRQQWAEEVSSQQDQEAASASLKEAESELNAVETEIDGLLASMTWDQLSLAAQALGREIPAGRIQLIMVWREMVGGQLDQARTRLSEVEDYSLTQGDTERLANLQQRLQGDSPVFVDLVPSFEEALRQTWPDLEDAQGTIGVVLPLSGRYAPFGQEVLQGILQASYVFKDSEEVLDQPGQTALGEPSPPRSTVQSIYPSAENPVVGSSGTSASLVSSDDSPGIRILVRDSEGNPDRAAEAVRELAEDDRLMAVIGPIFSAESDAAAREAERLEVPLLSLSNRLTISDEKKWVFRLRMTPEDEVSSLVDYAVDQMGLNRFAILYPTNRYGRGMRKIYWDSVLARGGQIVAVAGYEPNSMDFNDSIRTLVGYDLLTPSEQVALEERSKAMRRGRRLEPEQAGQLREILYSQLGPEQQPLPPLVDFEALFIPDAHGKIQLIAPQLAFHEVKGVQLLGSSQWNDPELVKIGRGHVRGALISSSFDINSRVEPVQDFVEGYRAEFGTDPDEFSSGGYDAMRLVLTQLVSGRESRQEVRDGLLLTYGYPGASGVTTIQPDGNARKRPFMLQVKNRRLQAVD
;
A
#
# COMPACT_ATOMS: atom_id res chain seq x y z
N MET A 1 30.73 -13.86 -28.74
CA MET A 1 31.24 -12.62 -29.37
C MET A 1 30.28 -11.49 -29.04
N ASN A 2 30.80 -10.28 -28.84
CA ASN A 2 30.17 -9.05 -28.31
C ASN A 2 29.98 -8.97 -26.79
N ARG A 3 31.09 -8.63 -26.12
CA ARG A 3 31.09 -7.79 -24.91
C ARG A 3 31.52 -6.38 -25.32
N SER A 4 30.81 -5.36 -24.85
CA SER A 4 31.29 -3.97 -24.76
C SER A 4 30.31 -3.16 -23.87
N PRO A 5 30.68 -1.99 -23.30
CA PRO A 5 31.71 -1.80 -22.29
C PRO A 5 31.31 -0.80 -21.17
N ASN A 6 32.21 -0.58 -20.21
CA ASN A 6 32.41 0.64 -19.40
C ASN A 6 31.33 1.08 -18.38
N ARG A 7 31.64 0.86 -17.09
CA ARG A 7 31.29 1.80 -16.00
C ARG A 7 32.57 2.52 -15.54
N PRO A 8 32.54 3.84 -15.26
CA PRO A 8 33.73 4.60 -14.92
C PRO A 8 34.22 4.29 -13.50
N MET A 9 35.53 4.17 -13.34
CA MET A 9 36.20 4.09 -12.03
C MET A 9 35.96 5.39 -11.24
N ARG A 10 35.40 5.26 -10.03
CA ARG A 10 35.36 6.33 -9.03
C ARG A 10 36.76 6.57 -8.43
N PRO A 11 37.10 7.80 -7.98
CA PRO A 11 38.47 8.23 -7.77
C PRO A 11 39.11 7.66 -6.50
N ILE A 12 40.43 7.54 -6.55
CA ILE A 12 41.37 6.95 -5.58
C ILE A 12 41.30 7.57 -4.15
N ALA A 13 40.56 8.66 -3.95
CA ALA A 13 40.44 9.33 -2.66
C ALA A 13 39.57 8.58 -1.62
N LEU A 14 38.60 7.76 -2.03
CA LEU A 14 37.80 6.94 -1.10
C LEU A 14 38.56 5.71 -0.56
N LEU A 15 39.60 5.26 -1.26
CA LEU A 15 40.41 4.08 -0.92
C LEU A 15 41.23 4.26 0.37
N ILE A 16 41.60 5.49 0.72
CA ILE A 16 42.41 5.78 1.91
C ILE A 16 41.50 6.05 3.14
N GLY A 17 40.33 6.67 2.93
CA GLY A 17 39.40 7.04 4.02
C GLY A 17 38.74 5.85 4.72
N GLY A 18 38.27 4.85 3.97
CA GLY A 18 37.66 3.63 4.53
C GLY A 18 38.67 2.70 5.23
N MET A 19 39.94 2.82 4.87
CA MET A 19 41.04 2.02 5.40
C MET A 19 41.60 2.58 6.71
N LEU A 20 41.61 3.91 6.89
CA LEU A 20 42.01 4.59 8.12
C LEU A 20 41.03 4.37 9.29
N MET A 21 39.72 4.31 9.01
CA MET A 21 38.65 4.09 10.00
C MET A 21 38.71 2.70 10.68
N LEU A 22 39.30 1.71 10.02
CA LEU A 22 39.48 0.37 10.58
C LEU A 22 40.73 0.25 11.47
N LEU A 23 41.77 1.03 11.18
CA LEU A 23 43.04 0.99 11.90
C LEU A 23 43.04 1.79 13.20
N LEU A 24 42.15 2.78 13.38
CA LEU A 24 42.00 3.50 14.65
C LEU A 24 41.27 2.61 15.68
N ALA A 25 41.98 1.71 16.36
CA ALA A 25 41.50 1.04 17.57
C ALA A 25 42.44 1.31 18.75
N CYS A 26 41.81 1.69 19.87
CA CYS A 26 42.42 1.71 21.18
C CYS A 26 42.86 0.30 21.60
N VAL A 27 43.97 0.28 22.35
CA VAL A 27 44.47 -0.86 23.10
C VAL A 27 43.39 -1.34 24.08
N SER A 28 42.89 -2.56 23.91
CA SER A 28 42.06 -3.23 24.92
C SER A 28 42.51 -4.70 25.08
N PRO A 29 42.65 -5.23 26.31
CA PRO A 29 43.31 -6.51 26.55
C PRO A 29 42.32 -7.68 26.74
N GLY A 30 42.53 -8.77 26.01
CA GLY A 30 41.94 -10.09 26.30
C GLY A 30 41.66 -10.91 25.04
N GLY A 31 41.98 -12.21 24.93
CA GLY A 31 42.56 -13.12 25.91
C GLY A 31 42.88 -14.50 25.31
N LEU A 32 43.65 -15.26 26.10
CA LEU A 32 44.08 -16.66 25.99
C LEU A 32 45.05 -17.03 24.86
N GLY A 33 46.34 -17.07 25.19
CA GLY A 33 47.35 -17.67 24.31
C GLY A 33 48.76 -17.84 24.87
N GLU A 34 49.28 -16.97 25.75
CA GLU A 34 50.57 -17.17 26.43
C GLU A 34 50.72 -16.11 27.54
N ARG A 35 51.35 -16.42 28.68
CA ARG A 35 51.66 -15.38 29.68
C ARG A 35 52.72 -14.47 29.08
N ILE A 36 52.33 -13.26 28.65
CA ILE A 36 53.25 -12.25 28.12
C ILE A 36 54.32 -11.96 29.19
N PRO A 37 55.61 -12.20 28.91
CA PRO A 37 56.69 -11.85 29.83
C PRO A 37 56.67 -10.35 30.17
N PRO A 38 56.82 -9.95 31.44
CA PRO A 38 56.78 -8.54 31.85
C PRO A 38 57.82 -7.67 31.14
N GLU A 39 58.98 -8.24 30.83
CA GLU A 39 60.06 -7.58 30.10
C GLU A 39 59.65 -7.27 28.65
N GLN A 40 59.08 -8.24 27.96
CA GLN A 40 58.60 -8.06 26.59
C GLN A 40 57.44 -7.07 26.53
N LYS A 41 56.50 -7.14 27.47
CA LYS A 41 55.41 -6.15 27.56
C LYS A 41 55.95 -4.73 27.71
N ARG A 42 56.92 -4.52 28.61
CA ARG A 42 57.57 -3.20 28.77
C ARG A 42 58.29 -2.74 27.51
N ALA A 43 59.02 -3.64 26.85
CA ALA A 43 59.73 -3.31 25.61
C ALA A 43 58.75 -2.90 24.50
N TYR A 44 57.61 -3.59 24.39
CA TYR A 44 56.54 -3.26 23.46
C TYR A 44 55.89 -1.90 23.78
N ASP A 45 55.53 -1.66 25.04
CA ASP A 45 54.95 -0.38 25.48
C ASP A 45 55.92 0.80 25.22
N VAL A 46 57.23 0.59 25.41
CA VAL A 46 58.29 1.57 25.10
C VAL A 46 58.41 1.80 23.58
N ALA A 47 58.21 0.77 22.77
CA ALA A 47 58.22 0.91 21.32
C ALA A 47 57.05 1.76 20.82
N LEU A 48 55.87 1.61 21.44
CA LEU A 48 54.67 2.37 21.09
C LEU A 48 54.60 3.77 21.72
N SER A 49 55.38 4.06 22.77
CA SER A 49 55.32 5.33 23.50
C SER A 49 55.45 6.61 22.65
N PRO A 50 56.14 6.64 21.49
CA PRO A 50 56.19 7.83 20.65
C PRO A 50 54.85 8.15 19.96
N LEU A 51 53.90 7.21 19.89
CA LEU A 51 52.60 7.43 19.25
C LEU A 51 51.66 8.29 20.11
N PRO A 52 50.79 9.11 19.49
CA PRO A 52 50.69 9.39 18.04
C PRO A 52 51.68 10.46 17.56
N LYS A 53 52.53 11.01 18.43
CA LYS A 53 53.32 12.23 18.18
C LYS A 53 54.49 12.04 17.20
N ASN A 54 55.15 10.88 17.23
CA ASN A 54 56.31 10.57 16.37
C ASN A 54 56.22 9.15 15.78
N PRO A 55 55.50 8.98 14.66
CA PRO A 55 55.28 7.66 14.04
C PRO A 55 56.56 6.99 13.54
N ALA A 56 57.50 7.77 13.00
CA ALA A 56 58.76 7.25 12.46
C ALA A 56 59.68 6.69 13.57
N GLU A 57 59.66 7.32 14.75
CA GLU A 57 60.39 6.80 15.91
C GLU A 57 59.73 5.54 16.48
N ALA A 58 58.40 5.48 16.53
CA ALA A 58 57.68 4.27 16.93
C ALA A 58 57.97 3.11 15.98
N GLU A 59 57.98 3.37 14.67
CA GLU A 59 58.33 2.40 13.63
C GLU A 59 59.74 1.82 13.85
N ALA A 60 60.75 2.67 13.99
CA ALA A 60 62.12 2.22 14.26
C ALA A 60 62.25 1.41 15.56
N ARG A 61 61.48 1.76 16.61
CA ARG A 61 61.48 1.01 17.86
C ARG A 61 60.75 -0.33 17.75
N LEU A 62 59.70 -0.41 16.95
CA LEU A 62 58.98 -1.66 16.67
C LEU A 62 59.83 -2.62 15.83
N GLU A 63 60.59 -2.13 14.84
CA GLU A 63 61.58 -2.96 14.12
C GLU A 63 62.63 -3.52 15.09
N ASN A 64 63.20 -2.68 15.95
CA ASN A 64 64.16 -3.14 16.97
C ASN A 64 63.50 -4.10 17.97
N PHE A 65 62.22 -3.93 18.31
CA PHE A 65 61.49 -4.88 19.15
C PHE A 65 61.42 -6.26 18.48
N LEU A 66 61.14 -6.32 17.18
CA LEU A 66 61.10 -7.55 16.41
C LEU A 66 62.48 -8.20 16.24
N GLU A 67 63.57 -7.43 16.21
CA GLU A 67 64.93 -7.98 16.23
C GLU A 67 65.26 -8.66 17.56
N VAL A 68 64.81 -8.08 18.68
CA VAL A 68 65.08 -8.62 20.03
C VAL A 68 64.13 -9.77 20.37
N PHE A 69 62.87 -9.69 19.95
CA PHE A 69 61.83 -10.69 20.21
C PHE A 69 61.20 -11.15 18.88
N PRO A 70 61.90 -11.94 18.05
CA PRO A 70 61.39 -12.33 16.73
C PRO A 70 60.20 -13.29 16.80
N ASP A 71 60.17 -14.21 17.76
CA ASP A 71 59.12 -15.23 17.91
C ASP A 71 58.33 -15.09 19.22
N GLY A 72 58.26 -13.87 19.76
CA GLY A 72 57.61 -13.62 21.04
C GLY A 72 56.09 -13.44 20.92
N PRO A 73 55.33 -13.54 22.03
CA PRO A 73 53.87 -13.42 22.06
C PRO A 73 53.27 -12.06 21.71
N LEU A 74 54.10 -11.06 21.35
CA LEU A 74 53.68 -9.73 20.88
C LEU A 74 54.31 -9.38 19.52
N SER A 75 54.97 -10.34 18.87
CA SER A 75 55.67 -10.11 17.61
C SER A 75 54.69 -9.99 16.44
N ASP A 76 53.54 -10.67 16.51
CA ASP A 76 52.43 -10.47 15.58
C ASP A 76 51.78 -9.08 15.78
N ASP A 77 51.48 -8.67 17.01
CA ASP A 77 50.95 -7.33 17.32
C ASP A 77 51.92 -6.22 16.84
N ALA A 78 53.23 -6.38 17.06
CA ALA A 78 54.24 -5.42 16.59
C ALA A 78 54.33 -5.34 15.06
N THR A 79 54.24 -6.49 14.38
CA THR A 79 54.27 -6.54 12.91
C THR A 79 52.98 -5.93 12.33
N GLU A 80 51.84 -6.12 12.98
CA GLU A 80 50.57 -5.47 12.61
C GLU A 80 50.62 -3.95 12.80
N GLU A 81 51.19 -3.46 13.91
CA GLU A 81 51.36 -2.01 14.13
C GLU A 81 52.31 -1.38 13.12
N LEU A 82 53.38 -2.08 12.71
CA LEU A 82 54.22 -1.63 11.57
C LEU A 82 53.41 -1.54 10.27
N ALA A 83 52.56 -2.52 9.98
CA ALA A 83 51.67 -2.46 8.83
C ALA A 83 50.74 -1.24 8.90
N ARG A 84 50.18 -0.96 10.08
CA ARG A 84 49.34 0.21 10.32
C ARG A 84 50.09 1.52 10.09
N LEU A 85 51.31 1.65 10.61
CA LEU A 85 52.13 2.86 10.41
C LEU A 85 52.48 3.06 8.94
N ALA A 86 52.80 2.00 8.22
CA ALA A 86 53.01 2.06 6.77
C ALA A 86 51.75 2.57 6.03
N LEU A 87 50.55 2.12 6.41
CA LEU A 87 49.29 2.60 5.83
C LEU A 87 49.03 4.08 6.10
N LEU A 88 49.26 4.53 7.34
CA LEU A 88 49.12 5.94 7.70
C LEU A 88 50.07 6.85 6.92
N GLN A 89 51.20 6.31 6.47
CA GLN A 89 52.18 7.01 5.65
C GLN A 89 51.98 6.78 4.13
N GLY A 90 50.90 6.12 3.72
CA GLY A 90 50.60 5.85 2.30
C GLY A 90 51.45 4.76 1.65
N ARG A 91 52.20 3.98 2.44
CA ARG A 91 53.05 2.87 1.99
C ARG A 91 52.25 1.56 1.97
N SER A 92 51.20 1.50 1.16
CA SER A 92 50.27 0.36 1.15
C SER A 92 50.94 -0.97 0.82
N SER A 93 51.86 -1.03 -0.16
CA SER A 93 52.54 -2.29 -0.53
C SER A 93 53.28 -2.89 0.66
N GLU A 94 54.03 -2.07 1.38
CA GLU A 94 54.80 -2.50 2.54
C GLU A 94 53.90 -2.97 3.67
N ALA A 95 52.81 -2.24 3.93
CA ALA A 95 51.84 -2.66 4.93
C ALA A 95 51.26 -4.05 4.64
N PHE A 96 50.94 -4.36 3.39
CA PHE A 96 50.41 -5.66 3.03
C PHE A 96 51.46 -6.77 3.07
N ASP A 97 52.71 -6.46 2.77
CA ASP A 97 53.81 -7.41 2.96
C ASP A 97 54.00 -7.74 4.45
N ARG A 98 53.89 -6.75 5.34
CA ARG A 98 53.87 -6.96 6.79
C ARG A 98 52.65 -7.77 7.26
N LEU A 99 51.45 -7.55 6.71
CA LEU A 99 50.28 -8.37 7.04
C LEU A 99 50.45 -9.83 6.57
N ARG A 100 51.05 -10.06 5.40
CA ARG A 100 51.41 -11.43 4.96
C ARG A 100 52.44 -12.06 5.87
N GLU A 101 53.42 -11.29 6.33
CA GLU A 101 54.43 -11.73 7.29
C GLU A 101 53.78 -12.23 8.59
N VAL A 102 52.75 -11.54 9.10
CA VAL A 102 52.00 -12.01 10.29
C VAL A 102 51.41 -13.40 10.07
N ILE A 103 50.75 -13.63 8.94
CA ILE A 103 50.11 -14.92 8.63
C ILE A 103 51.17 -16.03 8.47
N GLN A 104 52.32 -15.72 7.87
CA GLN A 104 53.37 -16.70 7.55
C GLN A 104 54.24 -17.06 8.76
N LYS A 105 54.69 -16.06 9.53
CA LYS A 105 55.59 -16.26 10.67
C LYS A 105 54.86 -16.62 11.95
N TYR A 106 53.66 -16.08 12.16
CA TYR A 106 52.92 -16.25 13.41
C TYR A 106 51.56 -16.92 13.19
N PRO A 107 51.47 -18.11 12.55
CA PRO A 107 50.18 -18.69 12.14
C PRO A 107 49.23 -19.06 13.30
N LYS A 108 49.72 -19.04 14.54
CA LYS A 108 48.95 -19.28 15.79
C LYS A 108 48.74 -18.02 16.62
N GLY A 109 49.14 -16.86 16.10
CA GLY A 109 48.93 -15.57 16.74
C GLY A 109 47.45 -15.28 16.94
N ASN A 110 47.12 -14.53 17.99
CA ASN A 110 45.74 -14.19 18.32
C ASN A 110 45.12 -13.20 17.30
N ARG A 111 45.95 -12.51 16.52
CA ARG A 111 45.52 -11.54 15.49
C ARG A 111 45.39 -12.10 14.09
N VAL A 112 45.84 -13.33 13.85
CA VAL A 112 45.99 -13.89 12.49
C VAL A 112 44.67 -13.87 11.71
N ASP A 113 43.56 -14.22 12.37
CA ASP A 113 42.25 -14.22 11.72
C ASP A 113 41.79 -12.80 11.36
N SER A 114 41.98 -11.81 12.25
CA SER A 114 41.73 -10.39 11.94
C SER A 114 42.60 -9.89 10.78
N VAL A 115 43.87 -10.29 10.73
CA VAL A 115 44.80 -9.97 9.63
C VAL A 115 44.32 -10.59 8.31
N ARG A 116 43.87 -11.85 8.32
CA ARG A 116 43.30 -12.51 7.13
C ARG A 116 42.10 -11.75 6.58
N VAL A 117 41.18 -11.29 7.43
CA VAL A 117 40.00 -10.50 7.00
C VAL A 117 40.43 -9.20 6.31
N ARG A 118 41.36 -8.46 6.89
CA ARG A 118 41.86 -7.18 6.31
C ARG A 118 42.62 -7.40 5.01
N LEU A 119 43.50 -8.40 4.96
CA LEU A 119 44.25 -8.73 3.75
C LEU A 119 43.30 -9.21 2.64
N ALA A 120 42.33 -10.07 2.96
CA ALA A 120 41.34 -10.55 2.00
C ALA A 120 40.51 -9.41 1.39
N ARG A 121 40.07 -8.46 2.22
CA ARG A 121 39.38 -7.26 1.72
C ARG A 121 40.21 -6.51 0.68
N TRP A 122 41.49 -6.31 0.97
CA TRP A 122 42.36 -5.62 0.05
C TRP A 122 42.59 -6.43 -1.23
N GLU A 123 42.89 -7.72 -1.13
CA GLU A 123 43.06 -8.60 -2.29
C GLU A 123 41.80 -8.57 -3.19
N TRP A 124 40.61 -8.54 -2.59
CA TRP A 124 39.35 -8.37 -3.28
C TRP A 124 39.25 -7.02 -4.02
N GLU A 125 39.55 -5.91 -3.33
CA GLU A 125 39.54 -4.56 -3.91
C GLU A 125 40.56 -4.37 -5.03
N GLN A 126 41.66 -5.12 -5.01
CA GLN A 126 42.65 -5.14 -6.09
C GLN A 126 42.26 -6.05 -7.26
N GLY A 127 41.06 -6.64 -7.25
CA GLY A 127 40.59 -7.54 -8.30
C GLY A 127 41.26 -8.91 -8.29
N ARG A 128 41.71 -9.39 -7.12
CA ARG A 128 42.31 -10.72 -6.92
C ARG A 128 41.41 -11.62 -6.05
N PRO A 129 40.23 -12.01 -6.56
CA PRO A 129 39.19 -12.67 -5.77
C PRO A 129 39.59 -14.06 -5.26
N VAL A 130 40.41 -14.79 -6.00
CA VAL A 130 40.87 -16.14 -5.60
C VAL A 130 41.72 -16.07 -4.32
N VAL A 131 42.68 -15.14 -4.28
CA VAL A 131 43.55 -14.94 -3.10
C VAL A 131 42.72 -14.48 -1.91
N ALA A 132 41.76 -13.59 -2.16
CA ALA A 132 40.86 -13.11 -1.12
C ALA A 132 40.01 -14.25 -0.53
N MET A 133 39.53 -15.17 -1.38
CA MET A 133 38.74 -16.34 -0.95
C MET A 133 39.58 -17.31 -0.11
N ASP A 134 40.80 -17.65 -0.57
CA ASP A 134 41.72 -18.53 0.17
C ASP A 134 42.00 -18.01 1.58
N LEU A 135 42.18 -16.69 1.71
CA LEU A 135 42.39 -16.04 3.00
C LEU A 135 41.17 -16.12 3.90
N ILE A 136 39.98 -15.96 3.34
CA ILE A 136 38.70 -15.96 4.06
C ILE A 136 38.28 -17.34 4.52
N GLU A 137 38.53 -18.38 3.72
CA GLU A 137 38.26 -19.77 4.10
C GLU A 137 39.11 -20.24 5.28
N ALA A 138 40.30 -19.65 5.46
CA ALA A 138 41.18 -19.94 6.57
C ALA A 138 40.80 -19.22 7.89
N VAL A 139 39.82 -18.31 7.87
CA VAL A 139 39.40 -17.52 9.04
C VAL A 139 38.56 -18.36 10.00
N GLN A 140 38.95 -18.38 11.28
CA GLN A 140 38.12 -18.92 12.35
C GLN A 140 37.33 -17.80 13.04
N SER A 141 36.04 -17.67 12.72
CA SER A 141 35.18 -16.56 13.20
C SER A 141 35.16 -16.37 14.73
N LYS A 142 35.28 -17.46 15.49
CA LYS A 142 35.36 -17.45 16.97
C LYS A 142 36.56 -16.67 17.52
N ASN A 143 37.63 -16.52 16.74
CA ASN A 143 38.83 -15.78 17.14
C ASN A 143 38.73 -14.29 16.80
N LEU A 144 37.69 -13.86 16.07
CA LEU A 144 37.47 -12.47 15.71
C LEU A 144 36.76 -11.71 16.85
N ASN A 145 37.23 -10.48 17.09
CA ASN A 145 36.48 -9.50 17.87
C ASN A 145 35.21 -9.03 17.12
N ALA A 146 34.32 -8.30 17.79
CA ALA A 146 33.04 -7.87 17.20
C ALA A 146 33.20 -7.06 15.90
N LYS A 147 34.13 -6.09 15.87
CA LYS A 147 34.39 -5.24 14.68
C LYS A 147 34.86 -6.07 13.49
N ASP A 148 35.81 -6.98 13.72
CA ASP A 148 36.36 -7.83 12.67
C ASP A 148 35.38 -8.90 12.22
N ARG A 149 34.49 -9.37 13.11
CA ARG A 149 33.42 -10.31 12.77
C ARG A 149 32.38 -9.68 11.84
N ARG A 150 31.98 -8.43 12.09
CA ARG A 150 31.14 -7.66 11.15
C ARG A 150 31.85 -7.42 9.83
N ALA A 151 33.12 -7.02 9.89
CA ALA A 151 33.93 -6.82 8.69
C ALA A 151 34.06 -8.09 7.84
N PHE A 152 34.13 -9.25 8.50
CA PHE A 152 34.16 -10.58 7.88
C PHE A 152 32.83 -10.93 7.22
N ALA A 153 31.71 -10.81 7.94
CA ALA A 153 30.38 -11.08 7.39
C ALA A 153 30.05 -10.18 6.18
N ARG A 154 30.36 -8.87 6.27
CA ARG A 154 30.18 -7.91 5.16
C ARG A 154 31.06 -8.20 3.96
N LEU A 155 32.23 -8.80 4.17
CA LEU A 155 33.11 -9.21 3.08
C LEU A 155 32.59 -10.49 2.42
N ARG A 156 32.15 -11.47 3.20
CA ARG A 156 31.50 -12.70 2.71
C ARG A 156 30.26 -12.38 1.88
N PHE A 157 29.39 -11.49 2.37
CA PHE A 157 28.24 -10.98 1.62
C PHE A 157 28.63 -10.44 0.24
N ARG A 158 29.70 -9.63 0.15
CA ARG A 158 30.18 -9.06 -1.11
C ARG A 158 30.85 -10.06 -2.06
N MET A 159 31.30 -11.20 -1.54
CA MET A 159 32.03 -12.22 -2.29
C MET A 159 31.12 -13.28 -2.92
N THR A 160 29.87 -13.39 -2.44
CA THR A 160 28.89 -14.34 -2.98
C THR A 160 27.87 -13.64 -3.87
N ASP A 161 27.47 -14.32 -4.94
CA ASP A 161 26.34 -13.94 -5.80
C ASP A 161 25.09 -14.78 -5.48
N ASP A 162 25.18 -15.75 -4.57
CA ASP A 162 24.05 -16.60 -4.20
C ASP A 162 23.16 -15.89 -3.15
N PRO A 163 21.87 -15.64 -3.44
CA PRO A 163 20.98 -14.92 -2.54
C PRO A 163 20.76 -15.60 -1.18
N VAL A 164 20.84 -16.94 -1.11
CA VAL A 164 20.66 -17.66 0.15
C VAL A 164 21.86 -17.40 1.06
N ASP A 165 23.08 -17.57 0.53
CA ASP A 165 24.31 -17.24 1.25
C ASP A 165 24.38 -15.76 1.66
N GLN A 166 23.99 -14.85 0.76
CA GLN A 166 23.92 -13.42 1.06
C GLN A 166 23.02 -13.14 2.25
N LEU A 167 21.83 -13.76 2.30
CA LEU A 167 20.89 -13.57 3.39
C LEU A 167 21.43 -14.13 4.71
N LEU A 168 22.12 -15.27 4.69
CA LEU A 168 22.76 -15.84 5.89
C LEU A 168 23.80 -14.87 6.48
N PHE A 169 24.63 -14.24 5.64
CA PHE A 169 25.62 -13.26 6.13
C PHE A 169 24.98 -11.96 6.63
N LEU A 170 23.88 -11.52 6.00
CA LEU A 170 23.12 -10.37 6.49
C LEU A 170 22.41 -10.68 7.81
N SER A 171 21.90 -11.90 8.01
CA SER A 171 21.29 -12.32 9.27
C SER A 171 22.31 -12.30 10.43
N ASP A 172 23.53 -12.81 10.18
CA ASP A 172 24.63 -12.74 11.14
C ASP A 172 25.01 -11.28 11.48
N LEU A 173 25.10 -10.41 10.47
CA LEU A 173 25.34 -8.97 10.69
C LEU A 173 24.24 -8.30 11.52
N ARG A 174 22.99 -8.58 11.19
CA ARG A 174 21.81 -8.08 11.89
C ARG A 174 21.85 -8.48 13.35
N GLN A 175 22.14 -9.75 13.65
CA GLN A 175 22.26 -10.24 15.02
C GLN A 175 23.36 -9.48 15.80
N GLN A 176 24.53 -9.30 15.18
CA GLN A 176 25.66 -8.59 15.81
C GLN A 176 25.35 -7.11 16.10
N TRP A 177 24.56 -6.44 15.28
CA TRP A 177 24.13 -5.06 15.53
C TRP A 177 23.00 -4.98 16.57
N ALA A 178 22.03 -5.88 16.52
CA ALA A 178 20.95 -5.97 17.51
C ALA A 178 21.49 -6.22 18.93
N GLU A 179 22.50 -7.09 19.07
CA GLU A 179 23.19 -7.34 20.34
C GLU A 179 23.87 -6.06 20.88
N GLU A 180 24.48 -5.24 20.01
CA GLU A 180 25.11 -3.98 20.42
C GLU A 180 24.07 -2.95 20.87
N VAL A 181 22.99 -2.77 20.10
CA VAL A 181 21.89 -1.86 20.45
C VAL A 181 21.31 -2.24 21.82
N SER A 182 21.02 -3.53 22.02
CA SER A 182 20.48 -4.03 23.30
C SER A 182 21.47 -3.82 24.46
N SER A 183 22.77 -4.03 24.25
CA SER A 183 23.77 -3.84 25.32
C SER A 183 23.98 -2.38 25.74
N GLN A 184 23.63 -1.43 24.88
CA GLN A 184 23.85 0.01 25.11
C GLN A 184 22.58 0.72 25.63
N GLN A 185 21.39 0.12 25.48
CA GLN A 185 20.12 0.68 25.97
C GLN A 185 20.05 0.83 27.49
N ASP A 186 20.77 0.01 28.25
CA ASP A 186 20.80 0.07 29.73
C ASP A 186 21.69 1.21 30.28
N GLN A 187 22.46 1.88 29.43
CA GLN A 187 23.27 3.03 29.82
C GLN A 187 22.47 4.32 29.57
N GLU A 188 22.06 5.00 30.64
CA GLU A 188 21.14 6.16 30.72
C GLU A 188 21.47 7.43 29.87
N ALA A 189 22.31 7.34 28.85
CA ALA A 189 22.52 8.41 27.88
C ALA A 189 22.54 7.88 26.45
N ALA A 190 21.63 8.38 25.61
CA ALA A 190 21.63 8.23 24.15
C ALA A 190 22.94 8.80 23.57
N SER A 191 24.00 8.00 23.61
CA SER A 191 25.30 8.35 23.09
C SER A 191 25.28 8.30 21.55
N ALA A 192 26.16 9.06 20.90
CA ALA A 192 26.30 9.01 19.44
C ALA A 192 26.55 7.58 18.91
N SER A 193 27.15 6.71 19.75
CA SER A 193 27.41 5.30 19.43
C SER A 193 26.15 4.45 19.33
N LEU A 194 25.12 4.71 20.16
CA LEU A 194 23.86 3.97 20.11
C LEU A 194 23.11 4.28 18.82
N LYS A 195 23.05 5.57 18.46
CA LYS A 195 22.43 6.02 17.20
C LYS A 195 23.12 5.44 15.96
N GLU A 196 24.45 5.32 16.01
CA GLU A 196 25.22 4.68 14.93
C GLU A 196 24.87 3.20 14.80
N ALA A 197 24.79 2.47 15.92
CA ALA A 197 24.41 1.05 15.92
C ALA A 197 22.96 0.82 15.45
N GLU A 198 22.01 1.67 15.86
CA GLU A 198 20.63 1.63 15.38
C GLU A 198 20.55 1.91 13.88
N SER A 199 21.29 2.91 13.39
CA SER A 199 21.35 3.23 11.96
C SER A 199 21.91 2.08 11.13
N GLU A 200 22.96 1.41 11.60
CA GLU A 200 23.55 0.26 10.91
C GLU A 200 22.64 -0.97 10.95
N LEU A 201 21.93 -1.21 12.06
CA LEU A 201 20.91 -2.27 12.14
C LEU A 201 19.81 -2.05 11.10
N ASN A 202 19.29 -0.82 11.01
CA ASN A 202 18.25 -0.46 10.03
C ASN A 202 18.76 -0.64 8.59
N ALA A 203 19.99 -0.22 8.29
CA ALA A 203 20.58 -0.42 6.97
C ALA A 203 20.68 -1.90 6.58
N VAL A 204 21.03 -2.78 7.52
CA VAL A 204 21.06 -4.23 7.29
C VAL A 204 19.65 -4.79 7.09
N GLU A 205 18.65 -4.34 7.84
CA GLU A 205 17.24 -4.73 7.65
C GLU A 205 16.75 -4.35 6.25
N THR A 206 17.07 -3.15 5.75
CA THR A 206 16.73 -2.72 4.38
C THR A 206 17.40 -3.61 3.32
N GLU A 207 18.67 -3.98 3.51
CA GLU A 207 19.37 -4.90 2.59
C GLU A 207 18.72 -6.30 2.59
N ILE A 208 18.30 -6.79 3.76
CA ILE A 208 17.55 -8.05 3.89
C ILE A 208 16.25 -7.97 3.11
N ASP A 209 15.47 -6.90 3.29
CA ASP A 209 14.17 -6.73 2.61
C ASP A 209 14.32 -6.64 1.09
N GLY A 210 15.32 -5.92 0.60
CA GLY A 210 15.64 -5.86 -0.83
C GLY A 210 15.99 -7.23 -1.40
N LEU A 211 16.77 -8.02 -0.66
CA LEU A 211 17.15 -9.37 -1.08
C LEU A 211 15.94 -10.31 -1.11
N LEU A 212 15.16 -10.36 -0.02
CA LEU A 212 13.96 -11.20 0.11
C LEU A 212 12.93 -10.93 -1.00
N ALA A 213 12.76 -9.66 -1.40
CA ALA A 213 11.83 -9.26 -2.46
C ALA A 213 12.20 -9.88 -3.83
N SER A 214 13.48 -10.13 -4.08
CA SER A 214 14.00 -10.67 -5.34
C SER A 214 14.09 -12.22 -5.37
N MET A 215 14.04 -12.87 -4.21
CA MET A 215 14.24 -14.31 -4.09
C MET A 215 13.08 -15.13 -4.65
N THR A 216 13.42 -16.23 -5.32
CA THR A 216 12.48 -17.25 -5.80
C THR A 216 11.90 -18.05 -4.63
N TRP A 217 10.83 -18.81 -4.88
CA TRP A 217 10.23 -19.68 -3.87
C TRP A 217 11.22 -20.70 -3.30
N ASP A 218 12.02 -21.33 -4.16
CA ASP A 218 13.02 -22.33 -3.75
C ASP A 218 14.12 -21.68 -2.90
N GLN A 219 14.56 -20.49 -3.27
CA GLN A 219 15.56 -19.73 -2.52
C GLN A 219 15.03 -19.33 -1.14
N LEU A 220 13.80 -18.82 -1.05
CA LEU A 220 13.16 -18.49 0.22
C LEU A 220 13.04 -19.74 1.12
N SER A 221 12.61 -20.86 0.55
CA SER A 221 12.46 -22.11 1.30
C SER A 221 13.80 -22.63 1.84
N LEU A 222 14.84 -22.62 1.02
CA LEU A 222 16.20 -23.01 1.42
C LEU A 222 16.75 -22.08 2.50
N ALA A 223 16.54 -20.77 2.35
CA ALA A 223 17.03 -19.79 3.31
C ALA A 223 16.31 -19.89 4.65
N ALA A 224 14.98 -20.04 4.67
CA ALA A 224 14.22 -20.25 5.90
C ALA A 224 14.70 -21.51 6.63
N GLN A 225 14.98 -22.58 5.90
CA GLN A 225 15.51 -23.81 6.49
C GLN A 225 16.90 -23.60 7.10
N ALA A 226 17.77 -22.85 6.42
CA ALA A 226 19.14 -22.59 6.88
C ALA A 226 19.19 -21.65 8.09
N LEU A 227 18.30 -20.64 8.13
CA LEU A 227 18.19 -19.67 9.22
C LEU A 227 17.46 -20.20 10.47
N GLY A 228 16.71 -21.29 10.35
CA GLY A 228 16.00 -21.89 11.47
C GLY A 228 14.92 -20.98 12.05
N ARG A 229 15.12 -20.46 13.27
CA ARG A 229 14.14 -19.63 14.01
C ARG A 229 14.57 -18.17 14.18
N GLU A 230 15.58 -17.75 13.43
CA GLU A 230 16.02 -16.36 13.40
C GLU A 230 14.94 -15.45 12.78
N ILE A 231 15.02 -14.15 13.07
CA ILE A 231 14.02 -13.16 12.62
C ILE A 231 13.81 -13.17 11.09
N PRO A 232 14.87 -13.20 10.25
CA PRO A 232 14.68 -13.27 8.81
C PRO A 232 13.94 -14.54 8.35
N ALA A 233 14.03 -15.66 9.08
CA ALA A 233 13.26 -16.86 8.77
C ALA A 233 11.75 -16.66 8.99
N GLY A 234 11.38 -16.00 10.10
CA GLY A 234 9.98 -15.62 10.37
C GLY A 234 9.43 -14.70 9.29
N ARG A 235 10.23 -13.72 8.85
CA ARG A 235 9.87 -12.82 7.74
C ARG A 235 9.68 -13.58 6.42
N ILE A 236 10.55 -14.56 6.11
CA ILE A 236 10.36 -15.43 4.94
C ILE A 236 9.01 -16.15 5.01
N GLN A 237 8.64 -16.72 6.16
CA GLN A 237 7.37 -17.42 6.28
C GLN A 237 6.19 -16.49 6.02
N LEU A 238 6.21 -15.27 6.54
CA LEU A 238 5.18 -14.25 6.27
C LEU A 238 5.08 -13.92 4.76
N ILE A 239 6.22 -13.75 4.07
CA ILE A 239 6.26 -13.54 2.62
C ILE A 239 5.65 -14.73 1.87
N MET A 240 5.96 -15.95 2.31
CA MET A 240 5.45 -17.18 1.70
C MET A 240 3.95 -17.34 1.92
N VAL A 241 3.43 -17.04 3.13
CA VAL A 241 1.98 -16.99 3.40
C VAL A 241 1.32 -16.00 2.44
N TRP A 242 1.88 -14.79 2.33
CA TRP A 242 1.34 -13.77 1.45
C TRP A 242 1.32 -14.25 -0.01
N ARG A 243 2.41 -14.83 -0.52
CA ARG A 243 2.48 -15.39 -1.89
C ARG A 243 1.48 -16.53 -2.12
N GLU A 244 1.28 -17.42 -1.15
CA GLU A 244 0.28 -18.49 -1.20
C GLU A 244 -1.14 -17.93 -1.25
N MET A 245 -1.43 -16.91 -0.43
CA MET A 245 -2.72 -16.21 -0.47
C MET A 245 -2.98 -15.57 -1.82
N VAL A 246 -2.00 -14.84 -2.38
CA VAL A 246 -2.09 -14.25 -3.73
C VAL A 246 -2.36 -15.35 -4.78
N GLY A 247 -1.68 -16.48 -4.64
CA GLY A 247 -1.80 -17.63 -5.53
C GLY A 247 -3.06 -18.48 -5.32
N GLY A 248 -3.99 -18.08 -4.44
CA GLY A 248 -5.24 -18.79 -4.16
C GLY A 248 -5.07 -20.08 -3.34
N GLN A 249 -3.89 -20.33 -2.78
CA GLN A 249 -3.56 -21.54 -1.99
C GLN A 249 -3.90 -21.33 -0.51
N LEU A 250 -5.16 -20.98 -0.22
CA LEU A 250 -5.59 -20.53 1.11
C LEU A 250 -5.34 -21.55 2.23
N ASP A 251 -5.51 -22.85 1.99
CA ASP A 251 -5.25 -23.88 3.01
C ASP A 251 -3.75 -24.01 3.34
N GLN A 252 -2.89 -23.85 2.33
CA GLN A 252 -1.43 -23.83 2.54
C GLN A 252 -1.04 -22.57 3.29
N ALA A 253 -1.60 -21.42 2.90
CA ALA A 253 -1.38 -20.16 3.59
C ALA A 253 -1.80 -20.23 5.07
N ARG A 254 -2.97 -20.80 5.39
CA ARG A 254 -3.43 -21.00 6.78
C ARG A 254 -2.49 -21.92 7.56
N THR A 255 -2.10 -23.04 6.96
CA THR A 255 -1.18 -24.01 7.59
C THR A 255 0.13 -23.34 7.93
N ARG A 256 0.75 -22.67 6.94
CA ARG A 256 2.02 -21.96 7.13
C ARG A 256 1.88 -20.84 8.14
N LEU A 257 0.83 -20.05 8.08
CA LEU A 257 0.59 -18.95 9.01
C LEU A 257 0.52 -19.44 10.46
N SER A 258 -0.08 -20.61 10.72
CA SER A 258 -0.11 -21.20 12.07
C SER A 258 1.28 -21.57 12.59
N GLU A 259 2.24 -21.87 11.70
CA GLU A 259 3.63 -22.17 12.07
C GLU A 259 4.47 -20.90 12.30
N VAL A 260 4.00 -19.74 11.81
CA VAL A 260 4.71 -18.44 11.95
C VAL A 260 4.77 -18.00 13.40
N GLU A 261 3.77 -18.33 14.22
CA GLU A 261 3.71 -17.96 15.65
C GLU A 261 4.91 -18.48 16.47
N ASP A 262 5.56 -19.54 16.00
CA ASP A 262 6.73 -20.13 16.63
C ASP A 262 8.06 -19.44 16.24
N TYR A 263 8.04 -18.43 15.35
CA TYR A 263 9.23 -17.70 14.92
C TYR A 263 9.43 -16.42 15.73
N SER A 264 10.70 -16.02 15.88
CA SER A 264 11.01 -14.67 16.39
C SER A 264 10.66 -13.65 15.31
N LEU A 265 9.90 -12.60 15.65
CA LEU A 265 9.47 -11.56 14.73
C LEU A 265 9.89 -10.18 15.22
N THR A 266 10.12 -9.26 14.29
CA THR A 266 10.17 -7.83 14.61
C THR A 266 8.77 -7.31 14.93
N GLN A 267 8.67 -6.08 15.45
CA GLN A 267 7.37 -5.43 15.65
C GLN A 267 6.58 -5.34 14.33
N GLY A 268 7.20 -4.86 13.24
CA GLY A 268 6.55 -4.78 11.93
C GLY A 268 6.16 -6.15 11.36
N ASP A 269 6.95 -7.19 11.62
CA ASP A 269 6.59 -8.56 11.24
C ASP A 269 5.44 -9.14 12.09
N THR A 270 5.31 -8.70 13.34
CA THR A 270 4.18 -9.06 14.21
C THR A 270 2.88 -8.43 13.71
N GLU A 271 2.93 -7.18 13.25
CA GLU A 271 1.80 -6.51 12.60
C GLU A 271 1.39 -7.23 11.30
N ARG A 272 2.37 -7.65 10.48
CA ARG A 272 2.14 -8.48 9.30
C ARG A 272 1.44 -9.81 9.64
N LEU A 273 1.91 -10.49 10.69
CA LEU A 273 1.30 -11.73 11.18
C LEU A 273 -0.17 -11.52 11.57
N ALA A 274 -0.46 -10.51 12.41
CA ALA A 274 -1.81 -10.20 12.85
C ALA A 274 -2.75 -9.90 11.66
N ASN A 275 -2.25 -9.16 10.67
CA ASN A 275 -2.99 -8.85 9.46
C ASN A 275 -3.32 -10.09 8.61
N LEU A 276 -2.34 -10.96 8.40
CA LEU A 276 -2.53 -12.21 7.66
C LEU A 276 -3.49 -13.16 8.40
N GLN A 277 -3.40 -13.22 9.74
CA GLN A 277 -4.36 -13.95 10.58
C GLN A 277 -5.78 -13.44 10.37
N GLN A 278 -5.99 -12.13 10.45
CA GLN A 278 -7.31 -11.54 10.26
C GLN A 278 -7.87 -11.82 8.87
N ARG A 279 -7.02 -11.80 7.82
CA ARG A 279 -7.43 -12.12 6.44
C ARG A 279 -7.77 -13.59 6.22
N LEU A 280 -7.16 -14.50 6.98
CA LEU A 280 -7.31 -15.95 6.81
C LEU A 280 -8.33 -16.60 7.78
N GLN A 281 -8.88 -15.82 8.72
CA GLN A 281 -9.87 -16.26 9.72
C GLN A 281 -11.26 -16.64 9.15
N GLY A 282 -11.58 -16.32 7.89
CA GLY A 282 -12.86 -16.68 7.28
C GLY A 282 -12.89 -18.10 6.69
N ASP A 283 -13.86 -18.94 7.09
CA ASP A 283 -14.18 -20.24 6.45
C ASP A 283 -14.98 -20.09 5.14
N SER A 284 -15.23 -18.86 4.70
CA SER A 284 -16.13 -18.55 3.59
C SER A 284 -15.38 -18.59 2.25
N PRO A 285 -15.71 -19.50 1.31
CA PRO A 285 -15.23 -19.43 -0.08
C PRO A 285 -15.85 -18.25 -0.85
N VAL A 286 -16.67 -17.43 -0.19
CA VAL A 286 -17.35 -16.27 -0.75
C VAL A 286 -16.48 -15.04 -0.48
N PHE A 287 -16.11 -14.36 -1.56
CA PHE A 287 -15.25 -13.16 -1.62
C PHE A 287 -15.68 -11.96 -0.75
N VAL A 288 -16.75 -12.09 0.03
CA VAL A 288 -17.47 -10.97 0.69
C VAL A 288 -17.10 -10.82 2.17
N ASP A 289 -16.57 -11.85 2.84
CA ASP A 289 -16.11 -11.77 4.24
C ASP A 289 -14.68 -11.19 4.41
N LEU A 290 -14.09 -10.65 3.33
CA LEU A 290 -12.73 -10.09 3.37
C LEU A 290 -12.68 -8.63 3.83
N VAL A 291 -13.82 -7.95 3.92
CA VAL A 291 -13.90 -6.55 4.39
C VAL A 291 -14.75 -6.50 5.65
N PRO A 292 -14.18 -6.14 6.82
CA PRO A 292 -14.92 -6.07 8.06
C PRO A 292 -16.04 -5.01 7.98
N SER A 293 -17.02 -5.11 8.87
CA SER A 293 -18.00 -4.04 9.07
C SER A 293 -17.32 -2.76 9.55
N PHE A 294 -17.99 -1.61 9.37
CA PHE A 294 -17.49 -0.34 9.93
C PHE A 294 -17.29 -0.42 11.44
N GLU A 295 -18.18 -1.11 12.17
CA GLU A 295 -18.05 -1.28 13.62
C GLU A 295 -16.78 -2.09 13.99
N GLU A 296 -16.50 -3.18 13.27
CA GLU A 296 -15.30 -3.99 13.49
C GLU A 296 -14.03 -3.23 13.08
N ALA A 297 -14.07 -2.47 11.99
CA ALA A 297 -12.97 -1.63 11.52
C ALA A 297 -12.61 -0.52 12.51
N LEU A 298 -13.62 0.12 13.12
CA LEU A 298 -13.44 1.18 14.12
C LEU A 298 -12.94 0.66 15.48
N ARG A 299 -13.10 -0.62 15.78
CA ARG A 299 -12.51 -1.25 16.98
C ARG A 299 -11.00 -1.44 16.85
N GLN A 300 -10.44 -1.34 15.65
CA GLN A 300 -9.01 -1.40 15.43
C GLN A 300 -8.37 -0.05 15.77
N THR A 301 -7.16 -0.07 16.29
CA THR A 301 -6.39 1.14 16.57
C THR A 301 -5.76 1.64 15.28
N TRP A 302 -6.01 2.90 14.92
CA TRP A 302 -5.41 3.57 13.76
C TRP A 302 -4.47 4.69 14.22
N PRO A 303 -3.33 4.90 13.56
CA PRO A 303 -2.37 5.92 13.95
C PRO A 303 -2.94 7.33 13.71
N ASP A 304 -2.52 8.28 14.55
CA ASP A 304 -2.78 9.70 14.32
C ASP A 304 -1.93 10.18 13.14
N LEU A 305 -2.52 10.93 12.23
CA LEU A 305 -1.92 11.29 10.95
C LEU A 305 -1.23 12.67 10.97
N GLU A 306 -1.31 13.41 12.07
CA GLU A 306 -0.78 14.77 12.18
C GLU A 306 0.75 14.86 12.03
N ASP A 307 1.48 13.82 12.45
CA ASP A 307 2.95 13.78 12.42
C ASP A 307 3.52 13.20 11.11
N ALA A 308 2.67 12.94 10.11
CA ALA A 308 3.09 12.36 8.85
C ALA A 308 4.07 13.26 8.09
N GLN A 309 5.16 12.68 7.58
CA GLN A 309 6.18 13.38 6.79
C GLN A 309 6.52 12.60 5.53
N GLY A 310 6.72 13.30 4.42
CA GLY A 310 7.06 12.67 3.14
C GLY A 310 6.60 13.47 1.92
N THR A 311 7.09 13.07 0.73
CA THR A 311 6.65 13.66 -0.54
C THR A 311 5.66 12.74 -1.24
N ILE A 312 4.51 13.28 -1.65
CA ILE A 312 3.45 12.55 -2.34
C ILE A 312 3.16 13.22 -3.67
N GLY A 313 3.14 12.43 -4.74
CA GLY A 313 2.80 12.86 -6.08
C GLY A 313 1.29 12.76 -6.34
N VAL A 314 0.75 13.66 -7.13
CA VAL A 314 -0.66 13.64 -7.54
C VAL A 314 -0.74 13.83 -9.05
N VAL A 315 -1.35 12.88 -9.75
CA VAL A 315 -1.54 12.94 -11.21
C VAL A 315 -3.03 12.91 -11.50
N LEU A 316 -3.61 14.05 -11.89
CA LEU A 316 -5.05 14.20 -12.10
C LEU A 316 -5.34 15.03 -13.36
N PRO A 317 -6.49 14.87 -14.01
CA PRO A 317 -6.89 15.71 -15.14
C PRO A 317 -7.43 17.03 -14.57
N LEU A 318 -6.58 18.06 -14.52
CA LEU A 318 -6.86 19.34 -13.86
C LEU A 318 -7.14 20.46 -14.87
N SER A 319 -7.01 20.17 -16.16
CA SER A 319 -7.46 21.01 -17.27
C SER A 319 -8.29 20.24 -18.31
N GLY A 320 -8.90 20.98 -19.24
CA GLY A 320 -9.76 20.41 -20.29
C GLY A 320 -11.13 19.95 -19.78
N ARG A 321 -11.80 19.10 -20.57
CA ARG A 321 -13.20 18.69 -20.32
C ARG A 321 -13.41 17.83 -19.06
N TYR A 322 -12.32 17.31 -18.50
CA TYR A 322 -12.32 16.41 -17.36
C TYR A 322 -11.85 17.08 -16.06
N ALA A 323 -11.46 18.36 -16.13
CA ALA A 323 -10.99 19.16 -14.99
C ALA A 323 -11.90 19.09 -13.75
N PRO A 324 -13.25 19.15 -13.88
CA PRO A 324 -14.11 19.10 -12.70
C PRO A 324 -13.88 17.85 -11.84
N PHE A 325 -13.72 16.68 -12.46
CA PHE A 325 -13.48 15.43 -11.72
C PHE A 325 -12.11 15.42 -11.04
N GLY A 326 -11.07 15.94 -11.71
CA GLY A 326 -9.74 16.06 -11.11
C GLY A 326 -9.70 17.05 -9.95
N GLN A 327 -10.48 18.12 -10.02
CA GLN A 327 -10.56 19.15 -8.97
C GLN A 327 -11.21 18.61 -7.69
N GLU A 328 -12.32 17.87 -7.79
CA GLU A 328 -12.95 17.25 -6.62
C GLU A 328 -12.01 16.26 -5.92
N VAL A 329 -11.33 15.39 -6.69
CA VAL A 329 -10.31 14.47 -6.12
C VAL A 329 -9.19 15.26 -5.44
N LEU A 330 -8.66 16.31 -6.09
CA LEU A 330 -7.58 17.11 -5.53
C LEU A 330 -8.01 17.80 -4.22
N GLN A 331 -9.23 18.33 -4.14
CA GLN A 331 -9.77 18.93 -2.91
C GLN A 331 -9.82 17.90 -1.77
N GLY A 332 -10.29 16.68 -2.06
CA GLY A 332 -10.25 15.57 -1.09
C GLY A 332 -8.83 15.25 -0.60
N ILE A 333 -7.86 15.18 -1.53
CA ILE A 333 -6.44 14.97 -1.19
C ILE A 333 -5.89 16.09 -0.29
N LEU A 334 -6.20 17.35 -0.60
CA LEU A 334 -5.71 18.50 0.14
C LEU A 334 -6.31 18.59 1.55
N GLN A 335 -7.57 18.19 1.71
CA GLN A 335 -8.18 18.18 3.04
C GLN A 335 -7.66 17.02 3.91
N ALA A 336 -7.29 15.89 3.31
CA ALA A 336 -6.63 14.79 4.01
C ALA A 336 -5.20 15.09 4.47
N SER A 337 -4.50 16.01 3.81
CA SER A 337 -3.06 16.26 4.02
C SER A 337 -2.73 17.28 5.10
N TYR A 338 -3.75 17.80 5.81
CA TYR A 338 -3.60 18.82 6.86
C TYR A 338 -2.89 20.11 6.43
N VAL A 339 -2.81 20.40 5.12
CA VAL A 339 -2.17 21.61 4.57
C VAL A 339 -2.82 22.90 5.09
N PHE A 340 -4.09 22.85 5.49
CA PHE A 340 -4.86 24.01 5.93
C PHE A 340 -4.95 24.20 7.46
N LYS A 341 -4.39 23.27 8.26
CA LYS A 341 -4.60 23.25 9.72
C LYS A 341 -3.90 24.41 10.47
N ASP A 342 -2.82 24.97 9.90
CA ASP A 342 -2.05 26.06 10.52
C ASP A 342 -2.69 27.46 10.30
N SER A 343 -3.79 27.58 9.54
CA SER A 343 -4.43 28.88 9.26
C SER A 343 -5.34 29.41 10.38
N GLU A 344 -5.77 28.55 11.32
CA GLU A 344 -6.78 28.91 12.32
C GLU A 344 -6.21 29.37 13.67
N GLU A 345 -4.97 29.01 14.05
CA GLU A 345 -4.41 29.35 15.38
C GLU A 345 -4.14 30.86 15.61
N VAL A 346 -4.30 31.72 14.58
CA VAL A 346 -4.00 33.16 14.69
C VAL A 346 -5.24 34.00 15.04
N LEU A 347 -6.46 33.45 15.03
CA LEU A 347 -7.68 34.27 15.11
C LEU A 347 -8.44 34.30 16.45
N ASP A 348 -7.98 33.60 17.50
CA ASP A 348 -8.74 33.50 18.76
C ASP A 348 -8.14 34.22 20.00
N GLN A 349 -7.43 35.34 19.80
CA GLN A 349 -7.14 36.27 20.91
C GLN A 349 -7.66 37.68 20.64
N PRO A 350 -8.77 38.11 21.28
CA PRO A 350 -9.21 39.50 21.19
C PRO A 350 -8.26 40.38 22.02
N GLY A 351 -7.30 41.03 21.35
CA GLY A 351 -6.61 42.19 21.92
C GLY A 351 -5.09 42.23 21.87
N GLN A 352 -4.40 41.52 20.96
CA GLN A 352 -2.98 41.76 20.72
C GLN A 352 -2.69 42.09 19.25
N THR A 353 -2.43 43.37 18.97
CA THR A 353 -1.66 43.79 17.80
C THR A 353 -0.25 43.22 17.93
N ALA A 354 0.04 42.11 17.28
CA ALA A 354 1.39 41.58 17.13
C ALA A 354 1.80 41.63 15.65
N LEU A 355 2.66 42.60 15.33
CA LEU A 355 3.56 42.52 14.19
C LEU A 355 4.55 41.38 14.45
N GLY A 356 4.20 40.17 14.05
CA GLY A 356 5.09 39.02 13.97
C GLY A 356 4.83 38.34 12.63
N GLU A 357 5.88 38.05 11.86
CA GLU A 357 5.75 37.33 10.60
C GLU A 357 5.05 35.98 10.84
N PRO A 358 4.06 35.59 10.00
CA PRO A 358 3.43 34.29 10.12
C PRO A 358 4.49 33.19 9.99
N SER A 359 4.41 32.18 10.86
CA SER A 359 5.26 30.99 10.73
C SER A 359 4.93 30.31 9.38
N PRO A 360 5.92 29.79 8.63
CA PRO A 360 5.65 29.11 7.37
C PRO A 360 4.79 27.85 7.63
N PRO A 361 3.87 27.50 6.72
CA PRO A 361 3.04 26.31 6.87
C PRO A 361 3.91 25.04 6.94
N ARG A 362 3.55 24.09 7.81
CA ARG A 362 4.27 22.81 7.97
C ARG A 362 4.27 21.97 6.69
N SER A 363 3.15 21.99 5.96
CA SER A 363 2.96 21.24 4.71
C SER A 363 2.92 22.19 3.51
N THR A 364 3.44 21.74 2.36
CA THR A 364 3.59 22.59 1.16
C THR A 364 3.03 21.91 -0.09
N VAL A 365 2.34 22.70 -0.93
CA VAL A 365 1.82 22.26 -2.23
C VAL A 365 2.63 22.93 -3.33
N GLN A 366 3.36 22.15 -4.10
CA GLN A 366 4.08 22.66 -5.27
C GLN A 366 3.32 22.31 -6.55
N SER A 367 2.83 23.38 -7.18
CA SER A 367 2.03 23.32 -8.39
C SER A 367 2.87 23.83 -9.58
N ILE A 368 3.06 23.02 -10.62
CA ILE A 368 3.84 23.40 -11.81
C ILE A 368 2.87 23.61 -12.98
N TYR A 369 2.23 24.80 -13.05
CA TYR A 369 1.39 25.21 -14.20
C TYR A 369 1.95 26.48 -14.87
N PRO A 370 1.87 26.59 -16.20
CA PRO A 370 1.79 27.89 -16.87
C PRO A 370 0.34 28.39 -16.78
N SER A 371 0.14 29.56 -16.17
CA SER A 371 -1.16 30.19 -15.95
C SER A 371 -2.02 30.26 -17.22
N ALA A 372 -3.25 29.74 -17.14
CA ALA A 372 -4.33 30.11 -18.04
C ALA A 372 -5.61 30.41 -17.22
N GLU A 373 -6.18 31.57 -17.49
CA GLU A 373 -7.26 32.23 -16.75
C GLU A 373 -8.54 31.38 -16.66
N ASN A 374 -8.97 31.04 -15.44
CA ASN A 374 -10.34 31.29 -14.96
C ASN A 374 -10.44 31.08 -13.42
N PRO A 375 -11.25 31.87 -12.70
CA PRO A 375 -11.12 32.03 -11.26
C PRO A 375 -12.17 31.22 -10.48
N VAL A 376 -11.72 30.34 -9.58
CA VAL A 376 -12.41 30.07 -8.30
C VAL A 376 -11.34 29.86 -7.23
N VAL A 377 -10.70 30.97 -6.86
CA VAL A 377 -10.16 31.16 -5.52
C VAL A 377 -10.90 32.38 -5.01
N GLY A 378 -11.73 32.18 -3.98
CA GLY A 378 -12.41 33.27 -3.28
C GLY A 378 -11.36 34.27 -2.82
N SER A 379 -11.35 35.44 -3.45
CA SER A 379 -10.37 36.48 -3.22
C SER A 379 -10.64 37.20 -1.90
N SER A 380 -9.78 36.98 -0.92
CA SER A 380 -9.33 38.04 -0.02
C SER A 380 -7.84 37.86 0.28
N GLY A 381 -7.04 38.26 -0.70
CA GLY A 381 -5.73 38.91 -0.54
C GLY A 381 -4.68 38.26 0.36
N THR A 382 -3.89 37.33 -0.18
CA THR A 382 -2.43 37.53 -0.35
C THR A 382 -1.92 36.49 -1.34
N SER A 383 -1.37 36.92 -2.48
CA SER A 383 -0.53 36.07 -3.31
C SER A 383 0.77 35.80 -2.55
N ALA A 384 0.79 34.72 -1.77
CA ALA A 384 2.01 34.22 -1.19
C ALA A 384 2.67 33.29 -2.21
N SER A 385 3.55 33.83 -3.04
CA SER A 385 4.65 33.04 -3.60
C SER A 385 5.51 32.60 -2.42
N LEU A 386 5.18 31.47 -1.81
CA LEU A 386 6.04 30.80 -0.85
C LEU A 386 6.98 29.88 -1.63
N VAL A 387 8.12 30.43 -2.05
CA VAL A 387 9.33 29.63 -2.14
C VAL A 387 9.73 29.35 -0.69
N SER A 388 9.18 28.30 -0.08
CA SER A 388 9.65 27.83 1.21
C SER A 388 10.94 27.02 1.00
N SER A 389 11.92 27.26 1.85
CA SER A 389 13.11 26.42 2.00
C SER A 389 12.73 24.94 2.12
N ASP A 390 13.55 24.07 1.51
CA ASP A 390 13.33 22.64 1.23
C ASP A 390 13.29 21.71 2.47
N ASP A 391 13.14 22.27 3.67
CA ASP A 391 13.44 21.63 4.97
C ASP A 391 12.31 21.80 6.03
N SER A 392 11.09 22.17 5.61
CA SER A 392 9.95 22.23 6.54
C SER A 392 9.48 20.81 6.94
N PRO A 393 9.32 20.51 8.24
CA PRO A 393 8.75 19.24 8.69
C PRO A 393 7.25 19.18 8.35
N GLY A 394 6.86 18.26 7.45
CA GLY A 394 5.47 18.02 7.06
C GLY A 394 5.33 17.27 5.73
N ILE A 395 4.12 17.27 5.16
CA ILE A 395 3.82 16.63 3.88
C ILE A 395 4.08 17.61 2.72
N ARG A 396 4.84 17.15 1.72
CA ARG A 396 5.03 17.87 0.45
C ARG A 396 4.21 17.21 -0.65
N ILE A 397 3.32 17.98 -1.29
CA ILE A 397 2.48 17.48 -2.39
C ILE A 397 2.98 18.04 -3.72
N LEU A 398 3.31 17.14 -4.64
CA LEU A 398 3.74 17.47 -6.01
C LEU A 398 2.61 17.17 -6.98
N VAL A 399 1.95 18.21 -7.50
CA VAL A 399 0.80 18.04 -8.39
C VAL A 399 1.23 18.11 -9.86
N ARG A 400 0.70 17.21 -10.69
CA ARG A 400 0.86 17.17 -12.14
C ARG A 400 -0.48 17.01 -12.84
N ASP A 401 -0.66 17.80 -13.88
CA ASP A 401 -1.85 17.73 -14.74
C ASP A 401 -1.64 16.73 -15.87
N SER A 402 -2.54 15.77 -15.94
CA SER A 402 -2.58 14.77 -17.01
C SER A 402 -3.41 15.22 -18.21
N GLU A 403 -4.19 16.30 -18.09
CA GLU A 403 -5.07 16.87 -19.14
C GLU A 403 -6.13 15.88 -19.68
N GLY A 404 -6.36 14.73 -19.02
CA GLY A 404 -7.17 13.66 -19.58
C GLY A 404 -6.41 12.78 -20.59
N ASN A 405 -5.08 12.88 -20.66
CA ASN A 405 -4.23 12.30 -21.70
C ASN A 405 -3.28 11.21 -21.14
N PRO A 406 -3.28 9.99 -21.71
CA PRO A 406 -2.43 8.89 -21.25
C PRO A 406 -0.92 9.15 -21.31
N ASP A 407 -0.43 9.81 -22.36
CA ASP A 407 1.00 10.06 -22.52
C ASP A 407 1.48 11.11 -21.50
N ARG A 408 0.65 12.13 -21.24
CA ARG A 408 0.89 13.11 -20.17
C ARG A 408 0.87 12.47 -18.79
N ALA A 409 -0.08 11.57 -18.53
CA ALA A 409 -0.13 10.85 -17.26
C ALA A 409 1.13 10.00 -17.01
N ALA A 410 1.64 9.31 -18.04
CA ALA A 410 2.90 8.57 -17.92
C ALA A 410 4.12 9.49 -17.75
N GLU A 411 4.17 10.63 -18.46
CA GLU A 411 5.23 11.63 -18.28
C GLU A 411 5.22 12.22 -16.88
N ALA A 412 4.05 12.55 -16.34
CA ALA A 412 3.90 13.05 -14.98
C ALA A 412 4.46 12.07 -13.94
N VAL A 413 4.23 10.76 -14.11
CA VAL A 413 4.83 9.74 -13.23
C VAL A 413 6.36 9.71 -13.35
N ARG A 414 6.92 9.84 -14.57
CA ARG A 414 8.38 9.94 -14.76
C ARG A 414 8.96 11.15 -14.04
N GLU A 415 8.38 12.33 -14.26
CA GLU A 415 8.84 13.57 -13.64
C GLU A 415 8.76 13.51 -12.11
N LEU A 416 7.69 12.95 -11.56
CA LEU A 416 7.55 12.80 -10.11
C LEU A 416 8.62 11.84 -9.55
N ALA A 417 8.91 10.75 -10.25
CA ALA A 417 9.86 9.74 -9.79
C ALA A 417 11.32 10.21 -9.76
N GLU A 418 11.66 11.31 -10.45
CA GLU A 418 12.97 11.97 -10.38
C GLU A 418 13.26 12.56 -8.99
N ASP A 419 12.23 12.77 -8.16
CA ASP A 419 12.38 13.20 -6.78
C ASP A 419 12.60 11.99 -5.86
N ASP A 420 13.82 11.83 -5.35
CA ASP A 420 14.21 10.73 -4.46
C ASP A 420 13.39 10.68 -3.16
N ARG A 421 12.73 11.79 -2.76
CA ARG A 421 11.86 11.84 -1.58
C ARG A 421 10.42 11.39 -1.86
N LEU A 422 10.04 11.16 -3.12
CA LEU A 422 8.69 10.72 -3.50
C LEU A 422 8.40 9.33 -2.92
N MET A 423 7.32 9.22 -2.15
CA MET A 423 6.90 7.99 -1.47
C MET A 423 5.80 7.24 -2.24
N ALA A 424 4.85 7.96 -2.83
CA ALA A 424 3.75 7.39 -3.61
C ALA A 424 3.14 8.41 -4.57
N VAL A 425 2.36 7.93 -5.53
CA VAL A 425 1.56 8.75 -6.47
C VAL A 425 0.09 8.39 -6.32
N ILE A 426 -0.78 9.40 -6.22
CA ILE A 426 -2.25 9.25 -6.18
C ILE A 426 -2.85 9.70 -7.51
N GLY A 427 -3.82 8.92 -8.00
CA GLY A 427 -4.41 9.06 -9.33
C GLY A 427 -3.69 8.19 -10.37
N PRO A 428 -4.04 8.27 -11.66
CA PRO A 428 -5.14 9.03 -12.26
C PRO A 428 -6.53 8.44 -11.98
N ILE A 429 -7.57 9.10 -12.53
CA ILE A 429 -8.98 8.73 -12.39
C ILE A 429 -9.47 7.90 -13.60
N PHE A 430 -9.15 8.32 -14.83
CA PHE A 430 -9.65 7.63 -16.02
C PHE A 430 -8.77 6.47 -16.43
N SER A 431 -9.38 5.43 -17.01
CA SER A 431 -8.70 4.15 -17.21
C SER A 431 -7.52 4.21 -18.17
N ALA A 432 -7.62 5.01 -19.24
CA ALA A 432 -6.53 5.12 -20.22
C ALA A 432 -5.30 5.83 -19.62
N GLU A 433 -5.52 6.88 -18.83
CA GLU A 433 -4.47 7.55 -18.07
C GLU A 433 -3.85 6.62 -17.03
N SER A 434 -4.70 5.90 -16.30
CA SER A 434 -4.27 4.99 -15.25
C SER A 434 -3.48 3.81 -15.78
N ASP A 435 -3.85 3.24 -16.93
CA ASP A 435 -3.06 2.18 -17.57
C ASP A 435 -1.64 2.67 -17.92
N ALA A 436 -1.53 3.90 -18.42
CA ALA A 436 -0.26 4.48 -18.85
C ALA A 436 0.62 4.85 -17.64
N ALA A 437 0.03 5.50 -16.63
CA ALA A 437 0.67 5.79 -15.36
C ALA A 437 1.11 4.50 -14.65
N ALA A 438 0.26 3.46 -14.61
CA ALA A 438 0.55 2.18 -13.96
C ALA A 438 1.75 1.45 -14.58
N ARG A 439 1.86 1.43 -15.91
CA ARG A 439 3.04 0.85 -16.59
C ARG A 439 4.32 1.56 -16.21
N GLU A 440 4.26 2.88 -16.08
CA GLU A 440 5.43 3.69 -15.74
C GLU A 440 5.80 3.56 -14.26
N ALA A 441 4.80 3.60 -13.37
CA ALA A 441 4.97 3.41 -11.93
C ALA A 441 5.58 2.03 -11.61
N GLU A 442 5.12 0.98 -12.28
CA GLU A 442 5.70 -0.37 -12.14
C GLU A 442 7.17 -0.39 -12.58
N ARG A 443 7.50 0.24 -13.71
CA ARG A 443 8.86 0.30 -14.25
C ARG A 443 9.82 1.09 -13.34
N LEU A 444 9.30 2.09 -12.65
CA LEU A 444 10.05 3.01 -11.79
C LEU A 444 9.99 2.66 -10.31
N GLU A 445 9.31 1.57 -9.95
CA GLU A 445 9.17 1.11 -8.57
C GLU A 445 8.54 2.18 -7.66
N VAL A 446 7.46 2.81 -8.15
CA VAL A 446 6.72 3.86 -7.45
C VAL A 446 5.32 3.35 -7.09
N PRO A 447 4.92 3.34 -5.80
CA PRO A 447 3.55 3.00 -5.42
C PRO A 447 2.55 3.96 -6.08
N LEU A 448 1.64 3.44 -6.88
CA LEU A 448 0.58 4.19 -7.57
C LEU A 448 -0.79 3.77 -7.04
N LEU A 449 -1.52 4.70 -6.45
CA LEU A 449 -2.89 4.51 -5.98
C LEU A 449 -3.86 5.08 -7.03
N SER A 450 -4.23 4.26 -8.01
CA SER A 450 -5.16 4.62 -9.08
C SER A 450 -6.60 4.70 -8.55
N LEU A 451 -7.31 5.73 -9.00
CA LEU A 451 -8.71 5.99 -8.71
C LEU A 451 -9.63 5.57 -9.87
N SER A 452 -9.18 4.65 -10.72
CA SER A 452 -9.96 4.18 -11.85
C SER A 452 -10.83 2.97 -11.55
N ASN A 453 -11.95 2.86 -12.26
CA ASN A 453 -12.87 1.73 -12.17
C ASN A 453 -12.40 0.48 -12.96
N ARG A 454 -11.28 0.53 -13.69
CA ARG A 454 -10.79 -0.64 -14.44
C ARG A 454 -10.01 -1.59 -13.53
N LEU A 455 -10.60 -2.75 -13.25
CA LEU A 455 -10.02 -3.81 -12.40
C LEU A 455 -8.61 -4.23 -12.85
N THR A 456 -8.39 -4.32 -14.17
CA THR A 456 -7.16 -4.85 -14.75
C THR A 456 -5.95 -3.91 -14.68
N ILE A 457 -6.06 -2.76 -13.99
CA ILE A 457 -4.96 -1.79 -13.90
C ILE A 457 -3.80 -2.35 -13.07
N SER A 458 -4.10 -3.05 -11.98
CA SER A 458 -3.10 -3.66 -11.10
C SER A 458 -2.66 -5.06 -11.54
N ASP A 459 -3.31 -5.66 -12.57
CA ASP A 459 -2.94 -6.99 -13.08
C ASP A 459 -1.44 -7.06 -13.38
N GLU A 460 -0.80 -8.08 -12.79
CA GLU A 460 0.63 -8.38 -12.94
C GLU A 460 1.59 -7.24 -12.52
N LYS A 461 1.13 -6.30 -11.70
CA LYS A 461 1.92 -5.15 -11.21
C LYS A 461 2.01 -5.17 -9.70
N LYS A 462 3.24 -5.01 -9.18
CA LYS A 462 3.52 -5.03 -7.73
C LYS A 462 3.37 -3.66 -7.09
N TRP A 463 3.49 -2.59 -7.87
CA TRP A 463 3.52 -1.22 -7.39
C TRP A 463 2.20 -0.47 -7.61
N VAL A 464 1.17 -1.14 -8.11
CA VAL A 464 -0.06 -0.49 -8.55
C VAL A 464 -1.24 -0.98 -7.72
N PHE A 465 -1.95 -0.04 -7.12
CA PHE A 465 -3.11 -0.25 -6.26
C PHE A 465 -4.33 0.44 -6.88
N ARG A 466 -5.47 -0.24 -6.94
CA ARG A 466 -6.73 0.33 -7.45
C ARG A 466 -7.72 0.49 -6.31
N LEU A 467 -8.03 1.73 -5.93
CA LEU A 467 -8.79 2.00 -4.71
C LEU A 467 -10.31 2.04 -4.87
N ARG A 468 -10.83 2.00 -6.10
CA ARG A 468 -12.27 2.14 -6.34
C ARG A 468 -13.04 0.90 -5.88
N MET A 469 -14.31 1.04 -5.52
CA MET A 469 -15.18 -0.10 -5.27
C MET A 469 -15.30 -0.98 -6.53
N THR A 470 -15.34 -2.31 -6.38
CA THR A 470 -15.58 -3.22 -7.52
C THR A 470 -17.09 -3.36 -7.79
N PRO A 471 -17.50 -3.65 -9.04
CA PRO A 471 -18.88 -4.07 -9.33
C PRO A 471 -19.35 -5.25 -8.48
N GLU A 472 -18.44 -6.16 -8.15
CA GLU A 472 -18.67 -7.30 -7.27
C GLU A 472 -18.98 -6.88 -5.83
N ASP A 473 -18.22 -5.92 -5.26
CA ASP A 473 -18.49 -5.34 -3.92
C ASP A 473 -19.89 -4.72 -3.86
N GLU A 474 -20.20 -3.94 -4.89
CA GLU A 474 -21.47 -3.23 -5.03
C GLU A 474 -22.65 -4.22 -5.03
N VAL A 475 -22.57 -5.23 -5.89
CA VAL A 475 -23.66 -6.18 -6.12
C VAL A 475 -23.80 -7.19 -4.98
N SER A 476 -22.68 -7.73 -4.48
CA SER A 476 -22.72 -8.71 -3.38
C SER A 476 -23.37 -8.12 -2.13
N SER A 477 -22.94 -6.93 -1.70
CA SER A 477 -23.51 -6.24 -0.53
C SER A 477 -25.02 -5.99 -0.67
N LEU A 478 -25.46 -5.63 -1.88
CA LEU A 478 -26.88 -5.42 -2.19
C LEU A 478 -27.68 -6.73 -2.10
N VAL A 479 -27.14 -7.83 -2.61
CA VAL A 479 -27.76 -9.16 -2.53
C VAL A 479 -27.79 -9.68 -1.10
N ASP A 480 -26.69 -9.53 -0.35
CA ASP A 480 -26.59 -9.98 1.04
C ASP A 480 -27.61 -9.25 1.92
N TYR A 481 -27.74 -7.93 1.79
CA TYR A 481 -28.77 -7.19 2.50
C TYR A 481 -30.18 -7.67 2.12
N ALA A 482 -30.44 -7.89 0.83
CA ALA A 482 -31.73 -8.37 0.35
C ALA A 482 -32.07 -9.78 0.87
N VAL A 483 -31.10 -10.68 0.97
CA VAL A 483 -31.31 -12.05 1.46
C VAL A 483 -31.38 -12.09 2.99
N ASP A 484 -30.38 -11.54 3.68
CA ASP A 484 -30.21 -11.71 5.12
C ASP A 484 -31.13 -10.79 5.94
N GLN A 485 -31.22 -9.52 5.54
CA GLN A 485 -31.96 -8.51 6.30
C GLN A 485 -33.42 -8.43 5.86
N MET A 486 -33.69 -8.67 4.58
CA MET A 486 -35.05 -8.58 4.02
C MET A 486 -35.71 -9.95 3.79
N GLY A 487 -34.96 -11.05 3.83
CA GLY A 487 -35.51 -12.40 3.65
C GLY A 487 -35.96 -12.73 2.23
N LEU A 488 -35.47 -12.00 1.21
CA LEU A 488 -35.88 -12.17 -0.18
C LEU A 488 -35.18 -13.39 -0.80
N ASN A 489 -35.91 -14.16 -1.62
CA ASN A 489 -35.36 -15.32 -2.33
C ASN A 489 -35.62 -15.32 -3.84
N ARG A 490 -36.64 -14.60 -4.33
CA ARG A 490 -37.01 -14.57 -5.76
C ARG A 490 -36.63 -13.23 -6.37
N PHE A 491 -35.72 -13.26 -7.34
CA PHE A 491 -35.11 -12.07 -7.89
C PHE A 491 -35.32 -11.98 -9.41
N ALA A 492 -35.35 -10.76 -9.92
CA ALA A 492 -35.42 -10.46 -11.34
C ALA A 492 -34.38 -9.42 -11.76
N ILE A 493 -34.08 -9.35 -13.06
CA ILE A 493 -33.09 -8.44 -13.63
C ILE A 493 -33.65 -7.72 -14.86
N LEU A 494 -33.60 -6.38 -14.85
CA LEU A 494 -33.86 -5.54 -16.03
C LEU A 494 -32.58 -4.76 -16.37
N TYR A 495 -31.93 -5.04 -17.49
CA TYR A 495 -30.58 -4.51 -17.74
C TYR A 495 -30.39 -3.91 -19.15
N PRO A 496 -29.52 -2.91 -19.32
CA PRO A 496 -29.16 -2.41 -20.64
C PRO A 496 -28.28 -3.43 -21.38
N THR A 497 -28.54 -3.68 -22.66
CA THR A 497 -27.84 -4.69 -23.49
C THR A 497 -26.41 -4.27 -23.91
N ASN A 498 -25.78 -3.33 -23.20
CA ASN A 498 -24.38 -2.93 -23.41
C ASN A 498 -23.39 -3.79 -22.59
N ARG A 499 -22.09 -3.50 -22.71
CA ARG A 499 -21.02 -4.23 -21.97
C ARG A 499 -21.22 -4.14 -20.45
N TYR A 500 -21.54 -2.95 -19.95
CA TYR A 500 -21.74 -2.70 -18.53
C TYR A 500 -22.93 -3.51 -17.97
N GLY A 501 -24.11 -3.37 -18.56
CA GLY A 501 -25.32 -4.06 -18.09
C GLY A 501 -25.21 -5.58 -18.18
N ARG A 502 -24.56 -6.14 -19.22
CA ARG A 502 -24.28 -7.58 -19.27
C ARG A 502 -23.33 -8.05 -18.17
N GLY A 503 -22.34 -7.23 -17.81
CA GLY A 503 -21.42 -7.50 -16.70
C GLY A 503 -22.15 -7.52 -15.37
N MET A 504 -22.86 -6.45 -15.04
CA MET A 504 -23.65 -6.34 -13.80
C MET A 504 -24.71 -7.45 -13.69
N ARG A 505 -25.40 -7.78 -14.79
CA ARG A 505 -26.35 -8.90 -14.83
C ARG A 505 -25.67 -10.22 -14.43
N LYS A 506 -24.47 -10.50 -14.96
CA LYS A 506 -23.75 -11.73 -14.64
C LYS A 506 -23.37 -11.76 -13.15
N ILE A 507 -22.76 -10.69 -12.66
CA ILE A 507 -22.32 -10.59 -11.26
C ILE A 507 -23.53 -10.76 -10.33
N TYR A 508 -24.63 -10.07 -10.60
CA TYR A 508 -25.86 -10.17 -9.80
C TYR A 508 -26.46 -11.56 -9.82
N TRP A 509 -26.48 -12.20 -10.99
CA TRP A 509 -26.95 -13.58 -11.12
C TRP A 509 -26.12 -14.53 -10.25
N ASP A 510 -24.80 -14.44 -10.35
CA ASP A 510 -23.88 -15.31 -9.62
C ASP A 510 -23.99 -15.07 -8.10
N SER A 511 -24.07 -13.81 -7.66
CA SER A 511 -24.25 -13.45 -6.25
C SER A 511 -25.57 -13.98 -5.69
N VAL A 512 -26.69 -13.87 -6.42
CA VAL A 512 -27.99 -14.42 -5.98
C VAL A 512 -27.92 -15.93 -5.82
N LEU A 513 -27.34 -16.65 -6.79
CA LEU A 513 -27.20 -18.10 -6.72
C LEU A 513 -26.30 -18.53 -5.56
N ALA A 514 -25.19 -17.81 -5.32
CA ALA A 514 -24.27 -18.11 -4.23
C ALA A 514 -24.92 -18.01 -2.84
N ARG A 515 -25.95 -17.15 -2.71
CA ARG A 515 -26.74 -16.99 -1.48
C ARG A 515 -28.00 -17.86 -1.43
N GLY A 516 -28.15 -18.79 -2.38
CA GLY A 516 -29.28 -19.73 -2.45
C GLY A 516 -30.58 -19.12 -2.99
N GLY A 517 -30.54 -17.89 -3.51
CA GLY A 517 -31.67 -17.24 -4.17
C GLY A 517 -31.89 -17.73 -5.60
N GLN A 518 -33.01 -17.32 -6.20
CA GLN A 518 -33.42 -17.72 -7.54
C GLN A 518 -33.63 -16.51 -8.45
N ILE A 519 -33.03 -16.51 -9.63
CA ILE A 519 -33.37 -15.58 -10.70
C ILE A 519 -34.56 -16.16 -11.49
N VAL A 520 -35.74 -15.55 -11.38
CA VAL A 520 -36.98 -16.06 -12.00
C VAL A 520 -37.41 -15.29 -13.25
N ALA A 521 -36.93 -14.05 -13.44
CA ALA A 521 -37.26 -13.24 -14.61
C ALA A 521 -36.10 -12.32 -15.02
N VAL A 522 -35.87 -12.20 -16.33
CA VAL A 522 -34.75 -11.42 -16.89
C VAL A 522 -35.19 -10.77 -18.18
N ALA A 523 -34.98 -9.47 -18.33
CA ALA A 523 -35.17 -8.78 -19.61
C ALA A 523 -34.05 -7.77 -19.88
N GLY A 524 -33.69 -7.65 -21.16
CA GLY A 524 -32.77 -6.65 -21.67
C GLY A 524 -33.52 -5.49 -22.33
N TYR A 525 -32.91 -4.30 -22.34
CA TYR A 525 -33.36 -3.16 -23.16
C TYR A 525 -32.17 -2.48 -23.86
N GLU A 526 -32.45 -1.81 -24.98
CA GLU A 526 -31.43 -1.05 -25.68
C GLU A 526 -31.00 0.20 -24.88
N PRO A 527 -29.69 0.50 -24.74
CA PRO A 527 -29.19 1.55 -23.84
C PRO A 527 -29.82 2.94 -24.07
N ASN A 528 -30.10 3.27 -25.33
CA ASN A 528 -30.67 4.56 -25.72
C ASN A 528 -32.21 4.55 -25.75
N SER A 529 -32.86 3.47 -25.31
CA SER A 529 -34.32 3.41 -25.27
C SER A 529 -34.90 4.44 -24.30
N MET A 530 -36.06 4.98 -24.67
CA MET A 530 -36.95 5.78 -23.83
C MET A 530 -38.25 5.04 -23.49
N ASP A 531 -38.51 3.91 -24.14
CA ASP A 531 -39.67 3.04 -23.93
C ASP A 531 -39.19 1.66 -23.45
N PHE A 532 -39.73 1.20 -22.33
CA PHE A 532 -39.36 -0.07 -21.69
C PHE A 532 -40.55 -1.03 -21.63
N ASN A 533 -41.67 -0.69 -22.29
CA ASN A 533 -42.89 -1.48 -22.30
C ASN A 533 -42.62 -2.95 -22.68
N ASP A 534 -41.93 -3.20 -23.78
CA ASP A 534 -41.65 -4.56 -24.24
C ASP A 534 -40.77 -5.33 -23.23
N SER A 535 -39.70 -4.72 -22.73
CA SER A 535 -38.83 -5.37 -21.74
C SER A 535 -39.55 -5.65 -20.41
N ILE A 536 -40.43 -4.76 -19.96
CA ILE A 536 -41.25 -4.97 -18.76
C ILE A 536 -42.29 -6.06 -19.02
N ARG A 537 -42.89 -6.11 -20.21
CA ARG A 537 -43.83 -7.17 -20.61
C ARG A 537 -43.17 -8.55 -20.61
N THR A 538 -41.94 -8.65 -21.11
CA THR A 538 -41.14 -9.88 -21.03
C THR A 538 -40.91 -10.31 -19.59
N LEU A 539 -40.56 -9.38 -18.69
CA LEU A 539 -40.35 -9.67 -17.25
C LEU A 539 -41.57 -10.28 -16.56
N VAL A 540 -42.78 -9.89 -16.96
CA VAL A 540 -44.02 -10.28 -16.27
C VAL A 540 -44.88 -11.24 -17.10
N GLY A 541 -44.24 -12.00 -18.00
CA GLY A 541 -44.85 -13.17 -18.64
C GLY A 541 -45.81 -12.89 -19.80
N TYR A 542 -45.85 -11.68 -20.36
CA TYR A 542 -46.71 -11.39 -21.52
C TYR A 542 -46.32 -12.17 -22.79
N ASP A 543 -45.06 -12.61 -22.88
CA ASP A 543 -44.54 -13.35 -24.04
C ASP A 543 -44.80 -14.85 -23.96
N LEU A 544 -45.33 -15.34 -22.83
CA LEU A 544 -45.59 -16.76 -22.59
C LEU A 544 -47.04 -17.17 -22.92
N LEU A 545 -47.85 -16.25 -23.46
CA LEU A 545 -49.29 -16.43 -23.61
C LEU A 545 -49.68 -17.32 -24.80
N THR A 546 -50.56 -18.28 -24.54
CA THR A 546 -51.30 -19.03 -25.56
C THR A 546 -52.29 -18.12 -26.32
N PRO A 547 -52.74 -18.49 -27.53
CA PRO A 547 -53.77 -17.72 -28.25
C PRO A 547 -55.06 -17.52 -27.44
N SER A 548 -55.45 -18.49 -26.60
CA SER A 548 -56.64 -18.39 -25.76
C SER A 548 -56.48 -17.35 -24.65
N GLU A 549 -55.31 -17.29 -24.03
CA GLU A 549 -54.95 -16.32 -23.00
C GLU A 549 -54.79 -14.92 -23.57
N GLN A 550 -54.30 -14.77 -24.80
CA GLN A 550 -54.24 -13.48 -25.49
C GLN A 550 -55.64 -12.89 -25.68
N VAL A 551 -56.62 -13.70 -26.08
CA VAL A 551 -58.03 -13.26 -26.19
C VAL A 551 -58.59 -12.88 -24.82
N ALA A 552 -58.34 -13.69 -23.78
CA ALA A 552 -58.78 -13.38 -22.43
C ALA A 552 -58.16 -12.08 -21.88
N LEU A 553 -56.87 -11.85 -22.16
CA LEU A 553 -56.15 -10.63 -21.81
C LEU A 553 -56.71 -9.41 -22.55
N GLU A 554 -57.11 -9.57 -23.81
CA GLU A 554 -57.75 -8.50 -24.59
C GLU A 554 -59.12 -8.12 -24.02
N GLU A 555 -59.93 -9.11 -23.62
CA GLU A 555 -61.21 -8.87 -22.95
C GLU A 555 -61.02 -8.19 -21.58
N ARG A 556 -60.02 -8.62 -20.80
CA ARG A 556 -59.62 -7.93 -19.56
C ARG A 556 -59.24 -6.47 -19.85
N SER A 557 -58.49 -6.24 -20.92
CA SER A 557 -58.08 -4.89 -21.35
C SER A 557 -59.27 -4.03 -21.79
N LYS A 558 -60.26 -4.60 -22.47
CA LYS A 558 -61.52 -3.93 -22.83
C LYS A 558 -62.33 -3.58 -21.59
N ALA A 559 -62.44 -4.49 -20.62
CA ALA A 559 -63.09 -4.24 -19.33
C ALA A 559 -62.40 -3.10 -18.57
N MET A 560 -61.07 -3.11 -18.50
CA MET A 560 -60.26 -2.04 -17.91
C MET A 560 -60.50 -0.68 -18.59
N ARG A 561 -60.58 -0.64 -19.92
CA ARG A 561 -60.87 0.61 -20.67
C ARG A 561 -62.26 1.15 -20.36
N ARG A 562 -63.27 0.28 -20.24
CA ARG A 562 -64.64 0.67 -19.82
C ARG A 562 -64.65 1.17 -18.37
N GLY A 563 -63.85 0.54 -17.51
CA GLY A 563 -63.67 0.91 -16.11
C GLY A 563 -63.05 2.29 -15.85
N ARG A 564 -62.34 2.88 -16.83
CA ARG A 564 -61.79 4.25 -16.71
C ARG A 564 -62.85 5.34 -16.52
N ARG A 565 -64.12 5.04 -16.76
CA ARG A 565 -65.26 5.94 -16.57
C ARG A 565 -65.88 5.84 -15.17
N LEU A 566 -65.39 4.93 -14.33
CA LEU A 566 -65.85 4.72 -12.97
C LEU A 566 -65.15 5.68 -12.00
N GLU A 567 -65.74 5.88 -10.83
CA GLU A 567 -65.10 6.59 -9.73
C GLU A 567 -63.84 5.86 -9.25
N PRO A 568 -62.82 6.55 -8.69
CA PRO A 568 -61.52 5.97 -8.37
C PRO A 568 -61.58 4.70 -7.51
N GLU A 569 -62.47 4.67 -6.51
CA GLU A 569 -62.67 3.52 -5.62
C GLU A 569 -63.24 2.31 -6.37
N GLN A 570 -64.25 2.53 -7.21
CA GLN A 570 -64.88 1.50 -8.04
C GLN A 570 -63.94 0.97 -9.13
N ALA A 571 -63.14 1.86 -9.73
CA ALA A 571 -62.11 1.48 -10.68
C ALA A 571 -61.00 0.64 -10.02
N GLY A 572 -60.70 0.90 -8.74
CA GLY A 572 -59.79 0.10 -7.91
C GLY A 572 -60.33 -1.31 -7.67
N GLN A 573 -61.59 -1.42 -7.21
CA GLN A 573 -62.24 -2.72 -6.99
C GLN A 573 -62.36 -3.55 -8.28
N LEU A 574 -62.73 -2.91 -9.40
CA LEU A 574 -62.79 -3.58 -10.69
C LEU A 574 -61.41 -4.11 -11.14
N ARG A 575 -60.34 -3.34 -10.91
CA ARG A 575 -58.97 -3.80 -11.18
C ARG A 575 -58.66 -5.07 -10.39
N GLU A 576 -58.93 -5.06 -9.08
CA GLU A 576 -58.66 -6.19 -8.20
C GLU A 576 -59.41 -7.46 -8.63
N ILE A 577 -60.68 -7.32 -9.02
CA ILE A 577 -61.48 -8.42 -9.58
C ILE A 577 -60.87 -8.94 -10.88
N LEU A 578 -60.49 -8.05 -11.80
CA LEU A 578 -59.97 -8.45 -13.12
C LEU A 578 -58.60 -9.13 -13.04
N TYR A 579 -57.76 -8.76 -12.07
CA TYR A 579 -56.45 -9.39 -11.85
C TYR A 579 -56.52 -10.67 -11.02
N SER A 580 -57.61 -10.92 -10.29
CA SER A 580 -57.83 -12.18 -9.56
C SER A 580 -58.48 -13.29 -10.40
N GLN A 581 -58.98 -12.96 -11.60
CA GLN A 581 -59.55 -13.95 -12.52
C GLN A 581 -58.46 -14.81 -13.17
N LEU A 582 -58.63 -16.13 -13.06
CA LEU A 582 -57.82 -17.10 -13.80
C LEU A 582 -58.18 -17.08 -15.29
N GLY A 583 -57.17 -17.29 -16.14
CA GLY A 583 -57.30 -17.45 -17.57
C GLY A 583 -57.96 -18.79 -17.97
N PRO A 584 -58.15 -19.02 -19.28
CA PRO A 584 -58.84 -20.20 -19.82
C PRO A 584 -58.24 -21.55 -19.38
N GLU A 585 -56.94 -21.59 -19.11
CA GLU A 585 -56.21 -22.79 -18.66
C GLU A 585 -56.10 -22.89 -17.13
N GLN A 586 -56.91 -22.14 -16.39
CA GLN A 586 -56.83 -22.01 -14.92
C GLN A 586 -55.49 -21.44 -14.42
N GLN A 587 -54.73 -20.79 -15.28
CA GLN A 587 -53.49 -20.10 -14.94
C GLN A 587 -53.73 -18.59 -14.79
N PRO A 588 -52.99 -17.89 -13.92
CA PRO A 588 -53.08 -16.42 -13.83
C PRO A 588 -52.66 -15.77 -15.15
N LEU A 589 -53.35 -14.69 -15.54
CA LEU A 589 -52.96 -13.89 -16.71
C LEU A 589 -51.93 -12.81 -16.30
N PRO A 590 -50.94 -12.48 -17.15
CA PRO A 590 -49.97 -11.40 -16.92
C PRO A 590 -50.60 -10.08 -16.45
N PRO A 591 -49.93 -9.24 -15.65
CA PRO A 591 -48.55 -9.36 -15.24
C PRO A 591 -48.36 -10.44 -14.17
N LEU A 592 -47.47 -11.39 -14.44
CA LEU A 592 -47.02 -12.41 -13.51
C LEU A 592 -45.80 -11.85 -12.77
N VAL A 593 -46.05 -11.19 -11.65
CA VAL A 593 -44.97 -10.67 -10.79
C VAL A 593 -44.66 -11.74 -9.76
N ASP A 594 -43.66 -12.57 -10.07
CA ASP A 594 -43.28 -13.71 -9.26
C ASP A 594 -41.91 -13.53 -8.59
N PHE A 595 -41.34 -12.32 -8.66
CA PHE A 595 -40.12 -11.93 -7.99
C PHE A 595 -40.43 -10.90 -6.90
N GLU A 596 -39.62 -10.92 -5.85
CA GLU A 596 -39.69 -10.03 -4.69
C GLU A 596 -38.76 -8.83 -4.84
N ALA A 597 -37.68 -8.98 -5.62
CA ALA A 597 -36.74 -7.91 -5.92
C ALA A 597 -36.42 -7.82 -7.42
N LEU A 598 -36.23 -6.58 -7.91
CA LEU A 598 -35.86 -6.29 -9.29
C LEU A 598 -34.59 -5.44 -9.32
N PHE A 599 -33.51 -6.01 -9.85
CA PHE A 599 -32.24 -5.33 -10.04
C PHE A 599 -32.16 -4.63 -11.39
N ILE A 600 -31.74 -3.36 -11.38
CA ILE A 600 -31.65 -2.51 -12.57
C ILE A 600 -30.33 -1.73 -12.59
N PRO A 601 -29.27 -2.26 -13.23
CA PRO A 601 -27.96 -1.63 -13.28
C PRO A 601 -27.90 -0.54 -14.37
N ASP A 602 -28.36 0.67 -14.03
CA ASP A 602 -28.30 1.85 -14.91
C ASP A 602 -28.32 3.14 -14.08
N ALA A 603 -28.05 4.28 -14.71
CA ALA A 603 -28.01 5.58 -14.04
C ALA A 603 -29.41 6.08 -13.65
N HIS A 604 -29.49 6.91 -12.61
CA HIS A 604 -30.73 7.48 -12.08
C HIS A 604 -31.69 8.04 -13.15
N GLY A 605 -31.17 8.70 -14.19
CA GLY A 605 -31.97 9.28 -15.27
C GLY A 605 -32.77 8.23 -16.05
N LYS A 606 -32.23 7.01 -16.20
CA LYS A 606 -32.95 5.89 -16.82
C LYS A 606 -34.07 5.39 -15.92
N ILE A 607 -33.83 5.33 -14.62
CA ILE A 607 -34.77 4.84 -13.61
C ILE A 607 -35.98 5.75 -13.48
N GLN A 608 -35.78 7.06 -13.64
CA GLN A 608 -36.86 8.04 -13.71
C GLN A 608 -37.85 7.73 -14.85
N LEU A 609 -37.41 7.06 -15.91
CA LEU A 609 -38.28 6.60 -17.01
C LEU A 609 -38.85 5.20 -16.76
N ILE A 610 -38.05 4.28 -16.21
CA ILE A 610 -38.44 2.88 -15.97
C ILE A 610 -39.46 2.76 -14.82
N ALA A 611 -39.24 3.42 -13.69
CA ALA A 611 -40.04 3.23 -12.48
C ALA A 611 -41.53 3.58 -12.65
N PRO A 612 -41.90 4.68 -13.35
CA PRO A 612 -43.31 4.94 -13.68
C PRO A 612 -43.92 3.88 -14.61
N GLN A 613 -43.15 3.33 -15.54
CA GLN A 613 -43.62 2.28 -16.46
C GLN A 613 -43.83 0.95 -15.74
N LEU A 614 -42.95 0.58 -14.80
CA LEU A 614 -43.17 -0.58 -13.92
C LEU A 614 -44.51 -0.47 -13.18
N ALA A 615 -44.80 0.70 -12.61
CA ALA A 615 -46.08 0.95 -11.94
C ALA A 615 -47.27 0.92 -12.91
N PHE A 616 -47.11 1.40 -14.14
CA PHE A 616 -48.13 1.31 -15.20
C PHE A 616 -48.44 -0.15 -15.58
N HIS A 617 -47.43 -1.02 -15.59
CA HIS A 617 -47.55 -2.46 -15.80
C HIS A 617 -47.99 -3.23 -14.56
N GLU A 618 -48.42 -2.54 -13.50
CA GLU A 618 -48.87 -3.11 -12.22
C GLU A 618 -47.79 -3.98 -11.53
N VAL A 619 -46.50 -3.71 -11.80
CA VAL A 619 -45.39 -4.25 -11.02
C VAL A 619 -45.34 -3.52 -9.69
N LYS A 620 -45.92 -4.13 -8.65
CA LYS A 620 -46.10 -3.57 -7.31
C LYS A 620 -45.56 -4.54 -6.25
N GLY A 621 -45.18 -3.99 -5.09
CA GLY A 621 -44.69 -4.80 -3.97
C GLY A 621 -43.29 -5.40 -4.19
N VAL A 622 -42.59 -4.97 -5.24
CA VAL A 622 -41.24 -5.41 -5.57
C VAL A 622 -40.22 -4.43 -5.00
N GLN A 623 -39.20 -4.95 -4.33
CA GLN A 623 -38.05 -4.19 -3.90
C GLN A 623 -37.18 -3.82 -5.11
N LEU A 624 -37.07 -2.51 -5.41
CA LEU A 624 -36.14 -2.05 -6.44
C LEU A 624 -34.72 -2.04 -5.89
N LEU A 625 -33.82 -2.70 -6.60
CA LEU A 625 -32.39 -2.79 -6.29
C LEU A 625 -31.61 -2.05 -7.39
N GLY A 626 -30.79 -1.08 -7.01
CA GLY A 626 -30.08 -0.20 -7.93
C GLY A 626 -28.59 -0.18 -7.72
N SER A 627 -27.87 0.26 -8.75
CA SER A 627 -26.43 0.53 -8.66
C SER A 627 -26.12 1.83 -7.93
N SER A 628 -24.86 2.03 -7.56
CA SER A 628 -24.28 3.28 -7.02
C SER A 628 -24.64 4.53 -7.84
N GLN A 629 -24.83 4.40 -9.16
CA GLN A 629 -25.28 5.48 -10.06
C GLN A 629 -26.69 6.02 -9.79
N TRP A 630 -27.40 5.43 -8.83
CA TRP A 630 -28.68 5.92 -8.31
C TRP A 630 -28.51 6.92 -7.17
N ASN A 631 -27.30 7.05 -6.60
CA ASN A 631 -27.00 7.99 -5.53
C ASN A 631 -26.94 9.43 -6.05
N ASP A 632 -28.08 9.92 -6.51
CA ASP A 632 -28.28 11.26 -7.05
C ASP A 632 -29.56 11.87 -6.46
N PRO A 633 -29.52 13.11 -5.93
CA PRO A 633 -30.70 13.79 -5.40
C PRO A 633 -31.87 13.90 -6.40
N GLU A 634 -31.61 13.96 -7.71
CA GLU A 634 -32.63 14.05 -8.75
C GLU A 634 -33.45 12.76 -8.88
N LEU A 635 -32.90 11.59 -8.53
CA LEU A 635 -33.63 10.33 -8.55
C LEU A 635 -34.93 10.43 -7.74
N VAL A 636 -34.82 10.94 -6.52
CA VAL A 636 -35.96 11.01 -5.59
C VAL A 636 -36.91 12.15 -5.95
N LYS A 637 -36.38 13.27 -6.46
CA LYS A 637 -37.18 14.43 -6.92
C LYS A 637 -38.09 14.07 -8.10
N ILE A 638 -37.56 13.38 -9.10
CA ILE A 638 -38.29 13.05 -10.34
C ILE A 638 -39.01 11.71 -10.21
N GLY A 639 -38.38 10.68 -9.64
CA GLY A 639 -38.96 9.34 -9.47
C GLY A 639 -40.13 9.29 -8.48
N ARG A 640 -40.23 10.27 -7.56
CA ARG A 640 -41.34 10.46 -6.61
C ARG A 640 -41.69 9.17 -5.85
N GLY A 641 -42.96 8.75 -5.88
CA GLY A 641 -43.44 7.55 -5.19
C GLY A 641 -43.00 6.24 -5.83
N HIS A 642 -42.53 6.25 -7.08
CA HIS A 642 -42.18 5.04 -7.82
C HIS A 642 -40.85 4.43 -7.39
N VAL A 643 -39.98 5.22 -6.76
CA VAL A 643 -38.68 4.78 -6.23
C VAL A 643 -38.68 4.68 -4.70
N ARG A 644 -39.85 4.78 -4.06
CA ARG A 644 -39.95 4.68 -2.59
C ARG A 644 -39.47 3.31 -2.13
N GLY A 645 -38.59 3.30 -1.13
CA GLY A 645 -38.03 2.08 -0.58
C GLY A 645 -36.96 1.45 -1.46
N ALA A 646 -36.63 2.00 -2.64
CA ALA A 646 -35.53 1.51 -3.47
C ALA A 646 -34.23 1.47 -2.66
N LEU A 647 -33.48 0.39 -2.83
CA LEU A 647 -32.25 0.10 -2.11
C LEU A 647 -31.07 0.15 -3.10
N ILE A 648 -29.99 0.80 -2.71
CA ILE A 648 -28.79 0.97 -3.51
C ILE A 648 -27.57 0.76 -2.62
N SER A 649 -26.47 0.34 -3.22
CA SER A 649 -25.15 0.31 -2.60
C SER A 649 -24.34 1.50 -3.09
N SER A 650 -23.70 2.25 -2.19
CA SER A 650 -22.87 3.40 -2.54
C SER A 650 -21.54 3.39 -1.81
N SER A 651 -20.50 3.90 -2.45
CA SER A 651 -19.18 4.09 -1.86
C SER A 651 -19.11 5.29 -0.91
N PHE A 652 -20.09 6.20 -0.91
CA PHE A 652 -20.11 7.39 -0.06
C PHE A 652 -21.52 7.79 0.36
N ASP A 653 -21.70 8.10 1.64
CA ASP A 653 -22.91 8.73 2.17
C ASP A 653 -22.54 10.02 2.92
N ILE A 654 -22.84 11.17 2.30
CA ILE A 654 -22.65 12.49 2.88
C ILE A 654 -23.44 12.70 4.19
N ASN A 655 -24.48 11.89 4.45
CA ASN A 655 -25.29 11.95 5.67
C ASN A 655 -24.94 10.83 6.66
N SER A 656 -23.85 10.10 6.43
CA SER A 656 -23.39 9.05 7.32
C SER A 656 -23.17 9.59 8.73
N ARG A 657 -23.46 8.76 9.72
CA ARG A 657 -23.21 9.03 11.15
C ARG A 657 -21.93 8.38 11.66
N VAL A 658 -21.16 7.78 10.74
CA VAL A 658 -19.87 7.17 11.04
C VAL A 658 -18.85 8.29 11.18
N GLU A 659 -18.15 8.34 12.31
CA GLU A 659 -17.23 9.42 12.71
C GLU A 659 -16.21 9.77 11.61
N PRO A 660 -15.43 8.84 11.02
CA PRO A 660 -14.52 9.15 9.90
C PRO A 660 -15.18 9.87 8.71
N VAL A 661 -16.45 9.58 8.42
CA VAL A 661 -17.19 10.22 7.33
C VAL A 661 -17.67 11.59 7.74
N GLN A 662 -18.13 11.76 8.99
CA GLN A 662 -18.54 13.05 9.53
C GLN A 662 -17.37 14.03 9.57
N ASP A 663 -16.21 13.59 10.07
CA ASP A 663 -14.98 14.39 10.12
C ASP A 663 -14.55 14.86 8.74
N PHE A 664 -14.61 13.98 7.74
CA PHE A 664 -14.35 14.33 6.36
C PHE A 664 -15.35 15.38 5.85
N VAL A 665 -16.66 15.15 6.03
CA VAL A 665 -17.71 16.03 5.51
C VAL A 665 -17.66 17.40 6.16
N GLU A 666 -17.46 17.48 7.48
CA GLU A 666 -17.37 18.73 8.22
C GLU A 666 -16.10 19.49 7.85
N GLY A 667 -14.95 18.81 7.83
CA GLY A 667 -13.68 19.43 7.43
C GLY A 667 -13.68 19.91 5.97
N TYR A 668 -14.27 19.14 5.05
CA TYR A 668 -14.39 19.53 3.64
C TYR A 668 -15.27 20.79 3.47
N ARG A 669 -16.41 20.84 4.15
CA ARG A 669 -17.30 22.02 4.12
C ARG A 669 -16.66 23.25 4.73
N ALA A 670 -15.92 23.08 5.83
CA ALA A 670 -15.20 24.16 6.48
C ALA A 670 -14.16 24.78 5.53
N GLU A 671 -13.42 23.94 4.79
CA GLU A 671 -12.34 24.38 3.93
C GLU A 671 -12.81 24.93 2.57
N PHE A 672 -13.73 24.22 1.90
CA PHE A 672 -14.10 24.52 0.50
C PHE A 672 -15.47 25.18 0.34
N GLY A 673 -16.29 25.21 1.39
CA GLY A 673 -17.63 25.79 1.37
C GLY A 673 -18.64 25.05 0.48
N THR A 674 -18.30 23.84 0.03
CA THR A 674 -19.13 22.98 -0.82
C THR A 674 -19.33 21.61 -0.16
N ASP A 675 -20.34 20.88 -0.63
CA ASP A 675 -20.56 19.50 -0.22
C ASP A 675 -19.55 18.57 -0.92
N PRO A 676 -18.90 17.64 -0.21
CA PRO A 676 -18.05 16.63 -0.85
C PRO A 676 -18.88 15.62 -1.65
N ASP A 677 -18.21 14.90 -2.53
CA ASP A 677 -18.80 13.88 -3.39
C ASP A 677 -18.01 12.56 -3.36
N GLU A 678 -18.39 11.63 -4.23
CA GLU A 678 -17.72 10.34 -4.35
C GLU A 678 -16.26 10.46 -4.87
N PHE A 679 -15.96 11.49 -5.65
CA PHE A 679 -14.60 11.72 -6.16
C PHE A 679 -13.71 12.28 -5.06
N SER A 680 -14.17 13.30 -4.33
CA SER A 680 -13.40 13.90 -3.24
C SER A 680 -13.19 12.94 -2.07
N SER A 681 -14.19 12.14 -1.70
CA SER A 681 -14.01 11.07 -0.69
C SER A 681 -12.99 10.01 -1.13
N GLY A 682 -12.92 9.67 -2.42
CA GLY A 682 -11.90 8.76 -2.95
C GLY A 682 -10.48 9.33 -2.89
N GLY A 683 -10.31 10.62 -3.20
CA GLY A 683 -9.03 11.33 -3.06
C GLY A 683 -8.58 11.44 -1.59
N TYR A 684 -9.53 11.71 -0.69
CA TYR A 684 -9.32 11.77 0.74
C TYR A 684 -8.77 10.46 1.31
N ASP A 685 -9.45 9.34 1.03
CA ASP A 685 -9.02 8.03 1.51
C ASP A 685 -7.68 7.61 0.93
N ALA A 686 -7.43 7.92 -0.36
CA ALA A 686 -6.15 7.61 -0.98
C ALA A 686 -4.97 8.31 -0.28
N MET A 687 -5.14 9.59 0.06
CA MET A 687 -4.15 10.34 0.81
C MET A 687 -3.98 9.76 2.23
N ARG A 688 -5.08 9.58 2.97
CA ARG A 688 -5.02 9.01 4.34
C ARG A 688 -4.34 7.63 4.40
N LEU A 689 -4.58 6.77 3.41
CA LEU A 689 -3.91 5.46 3.32
C LEU A 689 -2.40 5.58 3.17
N VAL A 690 -1.93 6.54 2.36
CA VAL A 690 -0.49 6.84 2.23
C VAL A 690 0.06 7.41 3.53
N LEU A 691 -0.61 8.40 4.13
CA LEU A 691 -0.18 8.98 5.41
C LEU A 691 -0.08 7.94 6.53
N THR A 692 -1.03 7.00 6.58
CA THR A 692 -1.01 5.87 7.53
C THR A 692 0.29 5.07 7.40
N GLN A 693 0.79 4.89 6.17
CA GLN A 693 2.06 4.19 5.96
C GLN A 693 3.24 5.00 6.48
N LEU A 694 3.27 6.31 6.19
CA LEU A 694 4.36 7.20 6.59
C LEU A 694 4.48 7.31 8.11
N VAL A 695 3.37 7.50 8.82
CA VAL A 695 3.35 7.57 10.30
C VAL A 695 3.75 6.24 10.93
N SER A 696 3.45 5.13 10.25
CA SER A 696 3.86 3.80 10.69
C SER A 696 5.35 3.52 10.44
N GLY A 697 6.19 4.56 10.31
CA GLY A 697 7.64 4.48 10.21
C GLY A 697 8.19 4.04 8.86
N ARG A 698 7.39 4.11 7.77
CA ARG A 698 7.81 3.65 6.44
C ARG A 698 8.51 4.81 5.71
N GLU A 699 9.80 4.64 5.46
CA GLU A 699 10.67 5.71 4.94
C GLU A 699 11.07 5.50 3.48
N SER A 700 10.67 4.37 2.87
CA SER A 700 10.97 4.03 1.48
C SER A 700 9.72 3.71 0.65
N ARG A 701 9.80 3.91 -0.67
CA ARG A 701 8.76 3.51 -1.64
C ARG A 701 8.36 2.04 -1.46
N GLN A 702 9.36 1.17 -1.25
CA GLN A 702 9.13 -0.27 -1.05
C GLN A 702 8.35 -0.55 0.23
N GLU A 703 8.72 0.08 1.34
CA GLU A 703 8.00 -0.07 2.60
C GLU A 703 6.57 0.46 2.52
N VAL A 704 6.35 1.59 1.82
CA VAL A 704 5.01 2.14 1.57
C VAL A 704 4.18 1.16 0.73
N ARG A 705 4.73 0.60 -0.35
CA ARG A 705 4.08 -0.47 -1.14
C ARG A 705 3.67 -1.64 -0.24
N ASP A 706 4.59 -2.16 0.56
CA ASP A 706 4.35 -3.32 1.42
C ASP A 706 3.32 -3.00 2.51
N GLY A 707 3.36 -1.79 3.06
CA GLY A 707 2.34 -1.27 3.96
C GLY A 707 0.95 -1.21 3.35
N LEU A 708 0.84 -0.68 2.12
CA LEU A 708 -0.44 -0.65 1.39
C LEU A 708 -1.00 -2.06 1.19
N LEU A 709 -0.18 -3.05 0.83
CA LEU A 709 -0.61 -4.44 0.71
C LEU A 709 -1.13 -5.05 2.01
N LEU A 710 -0.73 -4.52 3.17
CA LEU A 710 -1.20 -4.90 4.51
C LEU A 710 -2.46 -4.15 4.94
N THR A 711 -2.97 -3.21 4.15
CA THR A 711 -4.22 -2.50 4.50
C THR A 711 -5.38 -3.48 4.62
N TYR A 712 -5.95 -3.62 5.82
CA TYR A 712 -7.13 -4.43 6.08
C TYR A 712 -8.11 -3.63 6.93
N GLY A 713 -9.35 -3.48 6.47
CA GLY A 713 -10.39 -2.87 7.26
C GLY A 713 -10.20 -1.37 7.54
N TYR A 714 -9.49 -0.61 6.71
CA TYR A 714 -9.30 0.83 6.92
C TYR A 714 -10.65 1.59 6.85
N PRO A 715 -11.12 2.23 7.95
CA PRO A 715 -12.42 2.89 8.01
C PRO A 715 -12.34 4.30 7.38
N GLY A 716 -12.35 4.36 6.05
CA GLY A 716 -12.29 5.62 5.29
C GLY A 716 -13.65 6.30 5.08
N ALA A 717 -13.60 7.52 4.54
CA ALA A 717 -14.77 8.28 4.12
C ALA A 717 -15.54 7.56 2.99
N SER A 718 -14.84 6.86 2.11
CA SER A 718 -15.42 6.11 0.98
C SER A 718 -15.64 4.62 1.26
N GLY A 719 -15.96 4.27 2.52
CA GLY A 719 -16.19 2.90 2.95
C GLY A 719 -14.97 2.23 3.60
N VAL A 720 -15.21 1.09 4.27
CA VAL A 720 -14.14 0.25 4.82
C VAL A 720 -13.32 -0.35 3.68
N THR A 721 -12.00 -0.23 3.74
CA THR A 721 -11.09 -0.61 2.65
C THR A 721 -10.12 -1.70 3.07
N THR A 722 -10.08 -2.80 2.30
CA THR A 722 -9.04 -3.83 2.38
C THR A 722 -8.36 -3.93 1.02
N ILE A 723 -7.03 -3.85 1.00
CA ILE A 723 -6.24 -4.03 -0.22
C ILE A 723 -5.93 -5.52 -0.41
N GLN A 724 -6.41 -6.08 -1.51
CA GLN A 724 -6.11 -7.45 -1.91
C GLN A 724 -4.67 -7.56 -2.43
N PRO A 725 -4.11 -8.78 -2.41
CA PRO A 725 -2.72 -8.96 -2.83
C PRO A 725 -2.44 -8.69 -4.31
N ASP A 726 -3.47 -8.63 -5.14
CA ASP A 726 -3.40 -8.21 -6.55
C ASP A 726 -3.44 -6.68 -6.73
N GLY A 727 -3.37 -5.92 -5.62
CA GLY A 727 -3.45 -4.46 -5.60
C GLY A 727 -4.86 -3.90 -5.69
N ASN A 728 -5.91 -4.73 -5.87
CA ASN A 728 -7.28 -4.24 -5.90
C ASN A 728 -7.81 -4.00 -4.49
N ALA A 729 -8.33 -2.81 -4.23
CA ALA A 729 -9.12 -2.57 -3.04
C ALA A 729 -10.48 -3.26 -3.18
N ARG A 730 -10.87 -3.98 -2.11
CA ARG A 730 -12.24 -4.38 -1.83
C ARG A 730 -12.80 -3.42 -0.81
N LYS A 731 -14.04 -3.01 -1.04
CA LYS A 731 -14.73 -2.05 -0.18
C LYS A 731 -16.05 -2.62 0.30
N ARG A 732 -16.42 -2.28 1.53
CA ARG A 732 -17.78 -2.47 2.03
C ARG A 732 -18.57 -1.17 1.79
N PRO A 733 -19.50 -1.14 0.82
CA PRO A 733 -20.32 0.03 0.55
C PRO A 733 -21.31 0.32 1.68
N PHE A 734 -21.82 1.55 1.69
CA PHE A 734 -23.01 1.94 2.43
C PHE A 734 -24.26 1.44 1.73
N MET A 735 -25.20 0.89 2.50
CA MET A 735 -26.53 0.53 2.01
C MET A 735 -27.50 1.68 2.20
N LEU A 736 -27.95 2.28 1.10
CA LEU A 736 -28.84 3.44 1.12
C LEU A 736 -30.24 3.07 0.64
N GLN A 737 -31.27 3.51 1.36
CA GLN A 737 -32.66 3.34 0.99
C GLN A 737 -33.37 4.68 0.79
N VAL A 738 -34.26 4.74 -0.20
CA VAL A 738 -35.12 5.91 -0.41
C VAL A 738 -36.21 5.98 0.68
N LYS A 739 -35.97 6.79 1.71
CA LYS A 739 -36.91 7.10 2.81
C LYS A 739 -37.16 8.60 2.90
N ASN A 740 -38.41 9.00 3.19
CA ASN A 740 -38.76 10.41 3.43
C ASN A 740 -38.27 11.39 2.33
N ARG A 741 -38.31 10.95 1.07
CA ARG A 741 -37.84 11.71 -0.11
C ARG A 741 -36.32 12.01 -0.11
N ARG A 742 -35.51 11.18 0.54
CA ARG A 742 -34.03 11.23 0.51
C ARG A 742 -33.47 9.80 0.49
N LEU A 743 -32.21 9.65 0.07
CA LEU A 743 -31.43 8.44 0.33
C LEU A 743 -30.87 8.52 1.75
N GLN A 744 -30.98 7.43 2.50
CA GLN A 744 -30.54 7.34 3.90
C GLN A 744 -29.92 5.96 4.12
N ALA A 745 -28.82 5.90 4.87
CA ALA A 745 -28.23 4.64 5.32
C ALA A 745 -29.25 3.75 6.06
N VAL A 746 -29.15 2.44 5.84
CA VAL A 746 -30.01 1.42 6.45
C VAL A 746 -29.23 0.27 7.11
N ASP A 747 -27.91 0.34 7.06
CA ASP A 747 -26.95 -0.57 7.67
C ASP A 747 -26.19 0.05 8.84
#